data_AF-A0A225WKL0-F1
#
_entry.id   AF-A0A225WKL0-F1
#
_cell.length_a   1.000
_cell.length_b   1.000
_cell.length_c   1.000
_cell.angle_alpha   90.00
_cell.angle_beta   90.00
_cell.angle_gamma   90.00
#
_symmetry.space_group_name_H-M   'P 1'
#
loop_
_entity.id
_entity.type
_entity.pdbx_description
1 polymer ?
#
loop_
_entity_poly.entity_id
_entity_poly.type
_entity_poly.pdbx_seq_one_letter_code
_entity_poly.pdbx_strand_id
1 'polypeptide(L)'
;MLIAAKNNPETKTMATKLQAEQVASWLSKDKSADDVFTLLQLNKATGNQLDAREFMLWSKYLDDLKIPNKETTMLSTMSAHYGDDVVSEMLIAAKKTTSTASIARKLQTEQLRLWLKQKKSADDVFTMLQLNKADDALFDIPEFTLWSKYLDDLDVKFPRKEMTMVSTLATHYSDEAMINLINSAKNTPGMKSLATRTNVFQKPEFETWLAYMVKLDKYNPDSILSALKEHYKDDVLAKMIIAAKQAPETKTMATGLQNEQIRLWQADKKSADDVFNLLQLNKVDDNLLANSEFAVWINYLDGLKLPTKDWIIWSTISSHYTDDVLSRMLIAAKDGPDTKIMATKLQADQVANWLSQHLPADDVFTLLQLNKATGNQLDIREFMLWSKYLDDLEIPNKEATMVSTMSAHYKDDVVSQMLIAAKKTANTENIATKLQAEQLRVWLSKKKSADDVFKLLQLNKADDTLFDSSEFTLWSKYLDDLDVKFPSKELTMVSTISTYYSDETAAKLVIYGKNKAGLENLATSLESTQTNKWLEGGISPENVFRFYQLDKAGDSLLASPQLNTWVTYMNKFNSENPSVKKTTVFGTFTQIYGDERLAKILIAAEGVEKTKKLATDFQMAQIKYWLRNNQSPENVFRFYQLDKAGDNLLDSPQLNTWVTYMNKFNSENPSVKKTTMLGTFTQVYGNERLAEILIAAKGVEKTKKLATDFQTAQINYWLRSNQKPGNVQLWLGMTKSNPSEVESLVFQDYLKRSITKGLALKKSQT
;
A
#
# COMPACT_ATOMS: atom_id res chain seq x y z
N MET A 1 -67.54 -18.86 -2.34
CA MET A 1 -68.32 -17.76 -1.70
C MET A 1 -68.28 -17.82 -0.16
N LEU A 2 -68.80 -18.88 0.47
CA LEU A 2 -68.84 -18.99 1.95
C LEU A 2 -67.46 -18.88 2.62
N ILE A 3 -66.45 -19.50 2.03
CA ILE A 3 -65.06 -19.45 2.48
C ILE A 3 -64.51 -18.01 2.51
N ALA A 4 -64.82 -17.19 1.50
CA ALA A 4 -64.39 -15.80 1.44
C ALA A 4 -65.16 -14.91 2.43
N ALA A 5 -66.47 -15.14 2.58
CA ALA A 5 -67.32 -14.42 3.53
C ALA A 5 -66.87 -14.60 4.99
N LYS A 6 -66.26 -15.74 5.35
CA LYS A 6 -65.74 -15.97 6.71
C LYS A 6 -64.62 -15.01 7.16
N ASN A 7 -64.00 -14.29 6.23
CA ASN A 7 -62.94 -13.33 6.54
C ASN A 7 -63.44 -11.93 6.87
N ASN A 8 -64.67 -11.59 6.47
CA ASN A 8 -65.26 -10.30 6.83
C ASN A 8 -65.93 -10.46 8.22
N PRO A 9 -65.51 -9.69 9.25
CA PRO A 9 -66.08 -9.78 10.60
C PRO A 9 -67.60 -9.73 10.64
N GLU A 10 -68.24 -8.95 9.75
CA GLU A 10 -69.69 -8.75 9.70
C GLU A 10 -70.43 -9.98 9.16
N THR A 11 -69.83 -10.72 8.23
CA THR A 11 -70.46 -11.90 7.60
C THR A 11 -69.96 -13.23 8.14
N LYS A 12 -68.93 -13.21 8.99
CA LYS A 12 -68.27 -14.40 9.57
C LYS A 12 -69.22 -15.35 10.29
N THR A 13 -70.13 -14.82 11.12
CA THR A 13 -71.06 -15.64 11.91
C THR A 13 -72.05 -16.38 11.01
N MET A 14 -72.67 -15.67 10.05
CA MET A 14 -73.61 -16.26 9.10
C MET A 14 -72.92 -17.28 8.18
N ALA A 15 -71.77 -16.90 7.62
CA ALA A 15 -71.00 -17.77 6.73
C ALA A 15 -70.50 -19.05 7.43
N THR A 16 -70.18 -18.98 8.73
CA THR A 16 -69.78 -20.15 9.53
C THR A 16 -70.95 -21.11 9.75
N LYS A 17 -72.16 -20.59 10.04
CA LYS A 17 -73.38 -21.43 10.17
C LYS A 17 -73.73 -22.11 8.84
N LEU A 18 -73.76 -21.34 7.75
CA LEU A 18 -74.08 -21.88 6.42
C LEU A 18 -73.05 -22.90 5.95
N GLN A 19 -71.76 -22.73 6.26
CA GLN A 19 -70.74 -23.74 5.96
C GLN A 19 -70.93 -25.03 6.78
N ALA A 20 -71.38 -24.93 8.04
CA ALA A 20 -71.69 -26.10 8.86
C ALA A 20 -72.92 -26.86 8.32
N GLU A 21 -73.97 -26.15 7.91
CA GLU A 21 -75.15 -26.75 7.25
C GLU A 21 -74.78 -27.39 5.90
N GLN A 22 -73.90 -26.76 5.13
CA GLN A 22 -73.38 -27.31 3.87
C GLN A 22 -72.64 -28.64 4.11
N VAL A 23 -71.76 -28.71 5.11
CA VAL A 23 -71.04 -29.93 5.48
C VAL A 23 -72.00 -31.01 6.00
N ALA A 24 -72.97 -30.65 6.85
CA ALA A 24 -74.00 -31.59 7.33
C ALA A 24 -74.85 -32.15 6.18
N SER A 25 -75.18 -31.32 5.19
CA SER A 25 -75.85 -31.77 3.97
C SER A 25 -74.99 -32.73 3.17
N TRP A 26 -73.66 -32.51 3.05
CA TRP A 26 -72.78 -33.44 2.37
C TRP A 26 -72.71 -34.80 3.08
N LEU A 27 -72.60 -34.80 4.42
CA LEU A 27 -72.61 -36.01 5.23
C LEU A 27 -73.94 -36.78 5.10
N SER A 28 -75.08 -36.08 5.19
CA SER A 28 -76.41 -36.72 5.08
C SER A 28 -76.73 -37.32 3.70
N LYS A 29 -75.98 -36.91 2.67
CA LYS A 29 -76.10 -37.40 1.30
C LYS A 29 -74.99 -38.39 0.93
N ASP A 30 -74.27 -38.91 1.94
CA ASP A 30 -73.19 -39.89 1.81
C ASP A 30 -72.15 -39.51 0.74
N LYS A 31 -71.82 -38.21 0.63
CA LYS A 31 -70.84 -37.76 -0.37
C LYS A 31 -69.45 -38.28 -0.02
N SER A 32 -68.80 -38.92 -0.99
CA SER A 32 -67.46 -39.45 -0.81
C SER A 32 -66.42 -38.33 -0.68
N ALA A 33 -65.21 -38.71 -0.25
CA ALA A 33 -64.04 -37.83 -0.28
C ALA A 33 -63.82 -37.21 -1.67
N ASP A 34 -63.99 -38.01 -2.72
CA ASP A 34 -63.81 -37.63 -4.13
C ASP A 34 -64.89 -36.65 -4.62
N ASP A 35 -66.15 -36.90 -4.25
CA ASP A 35 -67.27 -36.03 -4.60
C ASP A 35 -67.08 -34.62 -4.02
N VAL A 36 -66.69 -34.53 -2.75
CA VAL A 36 -66.48 -33.23 -2.09
C VAL A 36 -65.22 -32.55 -2.61
N PHE A 37 -64.18 -33.31 -2.96
CA PHE A 37 -62.98 -32.77 -3.61
C PHE A 37 -63.33 -32.07 -4.94
N THR A 38 -64.14 -32.72 -5.77
CA THR A 38 -64.62 -32.18 -7.05
C THR A 38 -65.59 -31.00 -6.86
N LEU A 39 -66.49 -31.06 -5.88
CA LEU A 39 -67.43 -29.97 -5.57
C LEU A 39 -66.73 -28.69 -5.10
N LEU A 40 -65.63 -28.84 -4.38
CA LEU A 40 -64.76 -27.74 -3.98
C LEU A 40 -63.85 -27.25 -5.10
N GLN A 41 -63.96 -27.84 -6.30
CA GLN A 41 -63.16 -27.56 -7.48
C GLN A 41 -61.66 -27.78 -7.26
N LEU A 42 -61.31 -28.59 -6.26
CA LEU A 42 -59.93 -28.92 -5.91
C LEU A 42 -59.26 -29.83 -6.95
N ASN A 43 -59.96 -30.27 -7.99
CA ASN A 43 -59.44 -31.02 -9.13
C ASN A 43 -59.08 -30.12 -10.34
N LYS A 44 -59.51 -28.86 -10.34
CA LYS A 44 -59.25 -27.89 -11.41
C LYS A 44 -58.20 -26.84 -11.05
N ALA A 45 -57.65 -26.94 -9.85
CA ALA A 45 -56.80 -25.90 -9.30
C ALA A 45 -55.34 -26.07 -9.76
N THR A 46 -54.67 -24.97 -10.08
CA THR A 46 -53.29 -24.96 -10.59
C THR A 46 -52.33 -24.50 -9.48
N GLY A 47 -51.20 -25.19 -9.30
CA GLY A 47 -50.20 -24.89 -8.27
C GLY A 47 -50.47 -25.51 -6.89
N ASN A 48 -49.76 -25.06 -5.84
CA ASN A 48 -49.89 -25.59 -4.49
C ASN A 48 -51.30 -25.32 -3.92
N GLN A 49 -52.05 -26.37 -3.62
CA GLN A 49 -53.40 -26.28 -3.05
C GLN A 49 -53.46 -26.58 -1.55
N LEU A 50 -52.34 -26.92 -0.91
CA LEU A 50 -52.34 -27.36 0.49
C LEU A 50 -52.64 -26.22 1.48
N ASP A 51 -52.50 -24.96 1.07
CA ASP A 51 -52.94 -23.77 1.82
C ASP A 51 -54.31 -23.24 1.38
N ALA A 52 -54.88 -23.78 0.29
CA ALA A 52 -56.19 -23.39 -0.18
C ALA A 52 -57.22 -23.67 0.91
N ARG A 53 -58.12 -22.71 1.13
CA ARG A 53 -59.12 -22.81 2.19
C ARG A 53 -60.14 -23.91 1.90
N GLU A 54 -60.35 -24.16 0.61
CA GLU A 54 -61.09 -25.27 0.05
C GLU A 54 -60.45 -26.60 0.47
N PHE A 55 -59.12 -26.72 0.40
CA PHE A 55 -58.39 -27.92 0.82
C PHE A 55 -58.46 -28.13 2.34
N MET A 56 -58.38 -27.06 3.14
CA MET A 56 -58.57 -27.15 4.59
C MET A 56 -59.99 -27.59 4.96
N LEU A 57 -61.00 -27.12 4.23
CA LEU A 57 -62.39 -27.54 4.42
C LEU A 57 -62.57 -29.02 4.04
N TRP A 58 -61.98 -29.45 2.93
CA TRP A 58 -61.99 -30.85 2.50
C TRP A 58 -61.29 -31.76 3.52
N SER A 59 -60.12 -31.36 4.00
CA SER A 59 -59.37 -32.09 5.03
C SER A 59 -60.19 -32.27 6.32
N LYS A 60 -60.88 -31.21 6.77
CA LYS A 60 -61.81 -31.30 7.89
C LYS A 60 -63.00 -32.21 7.59
N TYR A 61 -63.54 -32.19 6.37
CA TYR A 61 -64.61 -33.09 5.97
C TYR A 61 -64.20 -34.57 6.06
N LEU A 62 -62.94 -34.91 5.75
CA LEU A 62 -62.42 -36.26 5.94
C LEU A 62 -62.33 -36.67 7.40
N ASP A 63 -62.04 -35.73 8.30
CA ASP A 63 -62.11 -35.95 9.76
C ASP A 63 -63.56 -36.22 10.20
N ASP A 64 -64.54 -35.45 9.68
CA ASP A 64 -65.96 -35.61 9.99
C ASP A 64 -66.53 -36.94 9.43
N LEU A 65 -66.02 -37.42 8.29
CA LEU A 65 -66.29 -38.75 7.72
C LEU A 65 -65.62 -39.91 8.49
N LYS A 66 -64.74 -39.61 9.45
CA LYS A 66 -63.99 -40.60 10.23
C LYS A 66 -63.19 -41.58 9.36
N ILE A 67 -62.59 -41.09 8.28
CA ILE A 67 -61.81 -41.92 7.35
C ILE A 67 -60.56 -42.51 8.05
N PRO A 68 -60.39 -43.84 8.06
CA PRO A 68 -59.17 -44.47 8.56
C PRO A 68 -57.97 -44.09 7.67
N ASN A 69 -56.88 -43.64 8.29
CA ASN A 69 -55.65 -43.22 7.59
C ASN A 69 -55.92 -42.16 6.51
N LYS A 70 -56.51 -41.02 6.93
CA LYS A 70 -56.97 -39.93 6.07
C LYS A 70 -55.92 -39.44 5.07
N GLU A 71 -54.64 -39.45 5.44
CA GLU A 71 -53.54 -39.05 4.56
C GLU A 71 -53.43 -39.96 3.32
N THR A 72 -53.65 -41.27 3.48
CA THR A 72 -53.67 -42.20 2.34
C THR A 72 -54.85 -41.91 1.41
N THR A 73 -56.03 -41.65 1.96
CA THR A 73 -57.19 -41.27 1.17
C THR A 73 -56.96 -39.95 0.44
N MET A 74 -56.40 -38.95 1.13
CA MET A 74 -56.04 -37.66 0.51
C MET A 74 -55.11 -37.87 -0.68
N LEU A 75 -54.02 -38.64 -0.50
CA LEU A 75 -53.07 -38.94 -1.56
C LEU A 75 -53.71 -39.71 -2.71
N SER A 76 -54.51 -40.74 -2.43
CA SER A 76 -55.17 -41.53 -3.48
C SER A 76 -56.17 -40.71 -4.29
N THR A 77 -56.96 -39.84 -3.64
CA THR A 77 -57.89 -38.94 -4.32
C THR A 77 -57.12 -37.91 -5.16
N MET A 78 -56.09 -37.29 -4.60
CA MET A 78 -55.25 -36.35 -5.35
C MET A 78 -54.56 -37.02 -6.54
N SER A 79 -53.98 -38.20 -6.36
CA SER A 79 -53.32 -38.96 -7.44
C SER A 79 -54.29 -39.41 -8.52
N ALA A 80 -55.55 -39.70 -8.18
CA ALA A 80 -56.58 -40.05 -9.16
C ALA A 80 -56.96 -38.88 -10.07
N HIS A 81 -56.93 -37.65 -9.57
CA HIS A 81 -57.23 -36.44 -10.36
C HIS A 81 -56.01 -35.83 -11.04
N TYR A 82 -54.83 -35.89 -10.41
CA TYR A 82 -53.64 -35.17 -10.84
C TYR A 82 -52.52 -36.05 -11.39
N GLY A 83 -52.46 -37.32 -11.00
CA GLY A 83 -51.28 -38.18 -11.24
C GLY A 83 -50.27 -38.14 -10.10
N ASP A 84 -49.57 -39.26 -9.87
CA ASP A 84 -48.60 -39.40 -8.76
C ASP A 84 -47.40 -38.45 -8.85
N ASP A 85 -46.95 -38.17 -10.08
CA ASP A 85 -45.87 -37.24 -10.41
C ASP A 85 -46.26 -35.80 -10.07
N VAL A 86 -47.45 -35.37 -10.49
CA VAL A 86 -47.99 -34.03 -10.21
C VAL A 86 -48.25 -33.85 -8.71
N VAL A 87 -48.79 -34.87 -8.03
CA VAL A 87 -48.98 -34.81 -6.58
C VAL A 87 -47.65 -34.71 -5.84
N SER A 88 -46.63 -35.46 -6.25
CA SER A 88 -45.28 -35.35 -5.69
C SER A 88 -44.69 -33.96 -5.87
N GLU A 89 -44.81 -33.38 -7.07
CA GLU A 89 -44.40 -32.00 -7.36
C GLU A 89 -45.13 -30.98 -6.48
N MET A 90 -46.46 -31.11 -6.34
CA MET A 90 -47.27 -30.25 -5.46
C MET A 90 -46.78 -30.32 -4.00
N LEU A 91 -46.42 -31.52 -3.51
CA LEU A 91 -45.90 -31.70 -2.15
C LEU A 91 -44.50 -31.11 -1.98
N ILE A 92 -43.60 -31.29 -2.96
CA ILE A 92 -42.26 -30.69 -2.95
C ILE A 92 -42.36 -29.15 -2.95
N ALA A 93 -43.26 -28.58 -3.76
CA ALA A 93 -43.52 -27.15 -3.76
C ALA A 93 -44.10 -26.66 -2.41
N ALA A 94 -45.05 -27.40 -1.84
CA ALA A 94 -45.66 -27.06 -0.56
C ALA A 94 -44.67 -27.11 0.61
N LYS A 95 -43.68 -28.02 0.57
CA LYS A 95 -42.60 -28.04 1.57
C LYS A 95 -41.79 -26.75 1.65
N LYS A 96 -41.68 -26.01 0.55
CA LYS A 96 -40.97 -24.72 0.50
C LYS A 96 -41.77 -23.58 1.15
N THR A 97 -43.06 -23.78 1.42
CA THR A 97 -43.94 -22.76 2.02
C THR A 97 -44.15 -23.04 3.51
N THR A 98 -43.76 -22.10 4.38
CA THR A 98 -43.75 -22.28 5.85
C THR A 98 -45.08 -22.79 6.43
N SER A 99 -46.22 -22.29 5.93
CA SER A 99 -47.56 -22.67 6.42
C SER A 99 -47.99 -24.09 6.03
N THR A 100 -47.46 -24.65 4.95
CA THR A 100 -47.85 -25.98 4.43
C THR A 100 -46.76 -27.03 4.60
N ALA A 101 -45.55 -26.64 5.02
CA ALA A 101 -44.40 -27.54 5.11
C ALA A 101 -44.62 -28.75 6.04
N SER A 102 -45.33 -28.57 7.16
CA SER A 102 -45.59 -29.67 8.10
C SER A 102 -46.50 -30.75 7.48
N ILE A 103 -47.63 -30.35 6.89
CA ILE A 103 -48.57 -31.28 6.26
C ILE A 103 -47.97 -31.90 5.00
N ALA A 104 -47.22 -31.13 4.21
CA ALA A 104 -46.55 -31.61 3.01
C ALA A 104 -45.49 -32.69 3.32
N ARG A 105 -44.68 -32.52 4.37
CA ARG A 105 -43.72 -33.56 4.81
C ARG A 105 -44.42 -34.84 5.26
N LYS A 106 -45.54 -34.71 5.99
CA LYS A 106 -46.33 -35.86 6.44
C LYS A 106 -46.92 -36.61 5.24
N LEU A 107 -47.54 -35.89 4.30
CA LEU A 107 -48.11 -36.47 3.09
C LEU A 107 -47.04 -37.09 2.19
N GLN A 108 -45.86 -36.49 2.03
CA GLN A 108 -44.79 -37.11 1.22
C GLN A 108 -44.23 -38.39 1.88
N THR A 109 -44.22 -38.46 3.22
CA THR A 109 -43.85 -39.70 3.92
C THR A 109 -44.88 -40.81 3.69
N GLU A 110 -46.18 -40.49 3.77
CA GLU A 110 -47.24 -41.46 3.47
C GLU A 110 -47.30 -41.82 1.98
N GLN A 111 -46.92 -40.89 1.08
CA GLN A 111 -46.80 -41.13 -0.35
C GLN A 111 -45.75 -42.22 -0.65
N LEU A 112 -44.57 -42.14 -0.03
CA LEU A 112 -43.54 -43.18 -0.16
C LEU A 112 -44.01 -44.53 0.39
N ARG A 113 -44.74 -44.55 1.52
CA ARG A 113 -45.32 -45.79 2.07
C ARG A 113 -46.36 -46.39 1.14
N LEU A 114 -47.19 -45.56 0.52
CA LEU A 114 -48.20 -45.97 -0.46
C LEU A 114 -47.54 -46.55 -1.71
N TRP A 115 -46.54 -45.87 -2.27
CA TRP A 115 -45.76 -46.35 -3.42
C TRP A 115 -45.03 -47.66 -3.13
N LEU A 116 -44.51 -47.83 -1.92
CA LEU A 116 -43.88 -49.07 -1.47
C LEU A 116 -44.89 -50.23 -1.42
N LYS A 117 -46.12 -49.97 -0.96
CA LYS A 117 -47.22 -50.96 -0.98
C LYS A 117 -47.66 -51.31 -2.40
N GLN A 118 -47.64 -50.32 -3.31
CA GLN A 118 -47.93 -50.48 -4.73
C GLN A 118 -46.76 -51.10 -5.52
N LYS A 119 -45.60 -51.28 -4.89
CA LYS A 119 -44.37 -51.83 -5.50
C LYS A 119 -43.85 -51.01 -6.68
N LYS A 120 -43.94 -49.68 -6.60
CA LYS A 120 -43.34 -48.80 -7.62
C LYS A 120 -41.82 -48.97 -7.64
N SER A 121 -41.23 -48.92 -8.83
CA SER A 121 -39.79 -49.11 -8.99
C SER A 121 -39.00 -47.95 -8.39
N ALA A 122 -37.74 -48.20 -8.02
CA ALA A 122 -36.86 -47.15 -7.51
C ALA A 122 -36.59 -46.05 -8.55
N ASP A 123 -36.60 -46.39 -9.84
CA ASP A 123 -36.42 -45.47 -10.98
C ASP A 123 -37.64 -44.54 -11.15
N ASP A 124 -38.85 -45.11 -11.11
CA ASP A 124 -40.09 -44.32 -11.15
C ASP A 124 -40.16 -43.33 -9.98
N VAL A 125 -39.82 -43.79 -8.77
CA VAL A 125 -39.85 -42.95 -7.57
C VAL A 125 -38.75 -41.89 -7.61
N PHE A 126 -37.59 -42.17 -8.21
CA PHE A 126 -36.53 -41.20 -8.42
C PHE A 126 -37.00 -40.02 -9.28
N THR A 127 -37.68 -40.33 -10.39
CA THR A 127 -38.25 -39.33 -11.30
C THR A 127 -39.42 -38.58 -10.65
N MET A 128 -40.31 -39.27 -9.93
CA MET A 128 -41.45 -38.65 -9.25
C MET A 128 -41.01 -37.70 -8.13
N LEU A 129 -39.87 -37.95 -7.48
CA LEU A 129 -39.25 -37.03 -6.51
C LEU A 129 -38.45 -35.90 -7.16
N GLN A 130 -38.47 -35.81 -8.49
CA GLN A 130 -37.74 -34.81 -9.30
C GLN A 130 -36.23 -34.85 -9.11
N LEU A 131 -35.67 -35.99 -8.67
CA LEU A 131 -34.24 -36.12 -8.42
C LEU A 131 -33.43 -36.09 -9.72
N ASN A 132 -34.02 -36.55 -10.83
CA ASN A 132 -33.42 -36.44 -12.16
C ASN A 132 -33.24 -34.99 -12.67
N LYS A 133 -33.81 -33.99 -12.00
CA LYS A 133 -33.67 -32.56 -12.34
C LYS A 133 -32.67 -31.82 -11.43
N ALA A 134 -32.03 -32.53 -10.49
CA ALA A 134 -31.22 -31.93 -9.44
C ALA A 134 -29.80 -31.54 -9.88
N ASP A 135 -29.37 -31.99 -11.06
CA ASP A 135 -28.02 -31.77 -11.61
C ASP A 135 -26.92 -32.08 -10.56
N ASP A 136 -25.86 -31.28 -10.48
CA ASP A 136 -24.74 -31.45 -9.54
C ASP A 136 -25.12 -31.30 -8.06
N ALA A 137 -26.33 -30.79 -7.75
CA ALA A 137 -26.82 -30.53 -6.39
C ALA A 137 -27.64 -31.71 -5.81
N LEU A 138 -27.69 -32.85 -6.49
CA LEU A 138 -28.51 -34.02 -6.11
C LEU A 138 -28.39 -34.41 -4.63
N PHE A 139 -27.17 -34.43 -4.08
CA PHE A 139 -26.93 -34.88 -2.70
C PHE A 139 -27.32 -33.83 -1.65
N ASP A 140 -27.53 -32.58 -2.06
CA ASP A 140 -27.95 -31.49 -1.19
C ASP A 140 -29.47 -31.39 -1.06
N ILE A 141 -30.21 -32.10 -1.93
CA ILE A 141 -31.67 -32.09 -1.93
C ILE A 141 -32.21 -33.10 -0.90
N PRO A 142 -33.07 -32.67 0.07
CA PRO A 142 -33.61 -33.56 1.11
C PRO A 142 -34.36 -34.79 0.59
N GLU A 143 -34.99 -34.68 -0.58
CA GLU A 143 -35.70 -35.75 -1.27
C GLU A 143 -34.78 -36.93 -1.63
N PHE A 144 -33.47 -36.70 -1.86
CA PHE A 144 -32.52 -37.76 -2.15
C PHE A 144 -32.36 -38.73 -0.97
N THR A 145 -32.35 -38.19 0.26
CA THR A 145 -32.28 -39.01 1.49
C THR A 145 -33.55 -39.85 1.66
N LEU A 146 -34.70 -39.31 1.28
CA LEU A 146 -35.97 -40.04 1.32
C LEU A 146 -36.03 -41.15 0.28
N TRP A 147 -35.54 -40.90 -0.93
CA TRP A 147 -35.41 -41.91 -1.98
C TRP A 147 -34.41 -43.01 -1.59
N SER A 148 -33.25 -42.66 -1.04
CA SER A 148 -32.27 -43.63 -0.54
C SER A 148 -32.91 -44.57 0.48
N LYS A 149 -33.66 -44.02 1.44
CA LYS A 149 -34.38 -44.83 2.43
C LYS A 149 -35.48 -45.69 1.80
N TYR A 150 -36.20 -45.15 0.81
CA TYR A 150 -37.20 -45.92 0.06
C TYR A 150 -36.58 -47.10 -0.67
N LEU A 151 -35.41 -46.92 -1.28
CA LEU A 151 -34.63 -47.99 -1.93
C LEU A 151 -34.24 -49.08 -0.92
N ASP A 152 -33.75 -48.70 0.26
CA ASP A 152 -33.44 -49.64 1.35
C ASP A 152 -34.70 -50.42 1.79
N ASP A 153 -35.81 -49.72 2.02
CA ASP A 153 -37.08 -50.34 2.42
C ASP A 153 -37.66 -51.26 1.33
N LEU A 154 -37.43 -50.94 0.05
CA LEU A 154 -37.83 -51.75 -1.10
C LEU A 154 -37.00 -53.03 -1.20
N ASP A 155 -35.68 -52.94 -1.00
CA ASP A 155 -34.76 -54.08 -1.02
C ASP A 155 -35.03 -55.04 0.15
N VAL A 156 -35.30 -54.49 1.35
CA VAL A 156 -35.68 -55.30 2.53
C VAL A 156 -37.01 -56.02 2.32
N LYS A 157 -38.03 -55.37 1.73
CA LYS A 157 -39.36 -55.98 1.53
C LYS A 157 -39.46 -56.87 0.30
N PHE A 158 -38.66 -56.59 -0.73
CA PHE A 158 -38.67 -57.31 -2.00
C PHE A 158 -37.23 -57.57 -2.48
N PRO A 159 -36.49 -58.48 -1.82
CA PRO A 159 -35.09 -58.75 -2.17
C PRO A 159 -35.00 -59.21 -3.63
N ARG A 160 -34.47 -58.36 -4.51
CA ARG A 160 -34.23 -58.66 -5.93
C ARG A 160 -32.78 -58.34 -6.28
N LYS A 161 -32.21 -59.14 -7.17
CA LYS A 161 -30.77 -59.23 -7.43
C LYS A 161 -30.16 -58.11 -8.29
N GLU A 162 -30.90 -57.08 -8.71
CA GLU A 162 -30.48 -56.30 -9.91
C GLU A 162 -30.66 -54.76 -9.92
N MET A 163 -31.06 -54.07 -8.85
CA MET A 163 -31.09 -52.59 -8.88
C MET A 163 -30.41 -51.96 -7.66
N THR A 164 -29.33 -51.22 -7.94
CA THR A 164 -28.56 -50.45 -6.95
C THR A 164 -28.83 -48.95 -7.15
N MET A 165 -28.50 -48.14 -6.14
CA MET A 165 -28.52 -46.67 -6.26
C MET A 165 -27.76 -46.20 -7.50
N VAL A 166 -26.63 -46.83 -7.81
CA VAL A 166 -25.77 -46.48 -8.95
C VAL A 166 -26.46 -46.76 -10.29
N SER A 167 -27.22 -47.87 -10.41
CA SER A 167 -27.94 -48.16 -11.66
C SER A 167 -29.06 -47.16 -11.93
N THR A 168 -29.74 -46.65 -10.91
CA THR A 168 -30.77 -45.61 -11.08
C THR A 168 -30.17 -44.24 -11.35
N LEU A 169 -28.98 -43.94 -10.82
CA LEU A 169 -28.30 -42.69 -11.20
C LEU A 169 -27.83 -42.77 -12.67
N ALA A 170 -27.36 -43.93 -13.12
CA ALA A 170 -26.87 -44.12 -14.48
C ALA A 170 -27.98 -44.09 -15.55
N THR A 171 -29.24 -44.31 -15.18
CA THR A 171 -30.38 -44.17 -16.10
C THR A 171 -30.80 -42.72 -16.32
N HIS A 172 -30.42 -41.80 -15.41
CA HIS A 172 -30.88 -40.42 -15.43
C HIS A 172 -29.78 -39.36 -15.62
N TYR A 173 -28.52 -39.72 -15.37
CA TYR A 173 -27.37 -38.81 -15.46
C TYR A 173 -26.37 -39.28 -16.52
N SER A 174 -25.83 -38.33 -17.29
CA SER A 174 -24.72 -38.60 -18.20
C SER A 174 -23.46 -39.00 -17.43
N ASP A 175 -22.53 -39.67 -18.10
CA ASP A 175 -21.25 -40.07 -17.50
C ASP A 175 -20.47 -38.87 -16.92
N GLU A 176 -20.59 -37.69 -17.54
CA GLU A 176 -19.98 -36.44 -17.06
C GLU A 176 -20.64 -35.91 -15.78
N ALA A 177 -21.98 -35.88 -15.74
CA ALA A 177 -22.72 -35.47 -14.56
C ALA A 177 -22.51 -36.45 -13.40
N MET A 178 -22.37 -37.76 -13.70
CA MET A 178 -22.02 -38.77 -12.71
C MET A 178 -20.64 -38.52 -12.07
N ILE A 179 -19.66 -38.04 -12.84
CA ILE A 179 -18.32 -37.68 -12.33
C ILE A 179 -18.40 -36.45 -11.41
N ASN A 180 -19.16 -35.43 -11.78
CA ASN A 180 -19.36 -34.24 -10.95
C ASN A 180 -20.05 -34.60 -9.63
N LEU A 181 -21.08 -35.45 -9.69
CA LEU A 181 -21.75 -36.02 -8.52
C LEU A 181 -20.74 -36.78 -7.62
N ILE A 182 -19.92 -37.65 -8.18
CA ILE A 182 -18.89 -38.38 -7.41
C ILE A 182 -17.89 -37.42 -6.74
N ASN A 183 -17.52 -36.32 -7.39
CA ASN A 183 -16.62 -35.32 -6.82
C ASN A 183 -17.31 -34.47 -5.74
N SER A 184 -18.58 -34.12 -5.92
CA SER A 184 -19.41 -33.45 -4.90
C SER A 184 -19.58 -34.32 -3.64
N ALA A 185 -19.79 -35.63 -3.81
CA ALA A 185 -19.91 -36.60 -2.72
C ALA A 185 -18.62 -36.73 -1.87
N LYS A 186 -17.44 -36.51 -2.45
CA LYS A 186 -16.16 -36.51 -1.72
C LYS A 186 -16.03 -35.35 -0.73
N ASN A 187 -16.68 -34.23 -1.02
CA ASN A 187 -16.58 -32.99 -0.27
C ASN A 187 -17.70 -32.81 0.77
N THR A 188 -18.72 -33.67 0.76
CA THR A 188 -19.87 -33.61 1.66
C THR A 188 -19.64 -34.42 2.94
N PRO A 189 -19.70 -33.81 4.15
CA PRO A 189 -19.52 -34.51 5.42
C PRO A 189 -20.58 -35.60 5.63
N GLY A 190 -20.16 -36.86 5.77
CA GLY A 190 -21.05 -38.03 5.88
C GLY A 190 -21.18 -38.88 4.61
N MET A 191 -20.74 -38.38 3.45
CA MET A 191 -20.79 -39.09 2.16
C MET A 191 -19.42 -39.58 1.64
N LYS A 192 -18.35 -39.33 2.40
CA LYS A 192 -16.98 -39.83 2.09
C LYS A 192 -16.91 -41.36 1.95
N SER A 193 -17.74 -42.11 2.67
CA SER A 193 -17.80 -43.59 2.55
C SER A 193 -18.58 -44.09 1.33
N LEU A 194 -19.34 -43.22 0.65
CA LEU A 194 -20.03 -43.54 -0.60
C LEU A 194 -19.13 -43.29 -1.82
N ALA A 195 -18.30 -42.24 -1.79
CA ALA A 195 -17.34 -41.94 -2.86
C ALA A 195 -16.26 -43.03 -3.05
N THR A 196 -15.93 -43.77 -1.99
CA THR A 196 -15.07 -44.97 -2.04
C THR A 196 -15.80 -46.20 -2.61
N ARG A 197 -17.13 -46.30 -2.46
CA ARG A 197 -17.94 -47.40 -3.04
C ARG A 197 -18.13 -47.30 -4.56
N THR A 198 -17.86 -46.15 -5.17
CA THR A 198 -18.00 -45.93 -6.63
C THR A 198 -16.76 -46.23 -7.45
N ASN A 199 -15.59 -46.39 -6.84
CA ASN A 199 -14.40 -46.84 -7.57
C ASN A 199 -14.58 -48.33 -7.92
N VAL A 200 -14.65 -48.68 -9.21
CA VAL A 200 -14.74 -50.08 -9.66
C VAL A 200 -13.62 -50.92 -9.05
N PHE A 201 -12.43 -50.34 -8.86
CA PHE A 201 -11.27 -50.98 -8.23
C PHE A 201 -11.43 -51.26 -6.72
N GLN A 202 -12.51 -50.81 -6.08
CA GLN A 202 -12.84 -51.04 -4.67
C GLN A 202 -14.19 -51.77 -4.48
N LYS A 203 -14.81 -52.23 -5.58
CA LYS A 203 -16.06 -52.98 -5.54
C LYS A 203 -15.81 -54.44 -5.10
N PRO A 204 -16.61 -55.04 -4.22
CA PRO A 204 -16.50 -56.45 -3.84
C PRO A 204 -16.54 -57.41 -5.03
N GLU A 205 -17.30 -57.07 -6.08
CA GLU A 205 -17.40 -57.85 -7.31
C GLU A 205 -16.09 -57.79 -8.13
N PHE A 206 -15.41 -56.65 -8.13
CA PHE A 206 -14.10 -56.49 -8.76
C PHE A 206 -13.02 -57.22 -7.96
N GLU A 207 -13.04 -57.16 -6.62
CA GLU A 207 -12.17 -57.97 -5.75
C GLU A 207 -12.39 -59.47 -5.95
N THR A 208 -13.65 -59.89 -6.16
CA THR A 208 -14.00 -61.29 -6.44
C THR A 208 -13.52 -61.73 -7.83
N TRP A 209 -13.67 -60.87 -8.84
CA TRP A 209 -13.13 -61.08 -10.18
C TRP A 209 -11.60 -61.07 -10.19
N LEU A 210 -10.96 -60.15 -9.45
CA LEU A 210 -9.51 -60.09 -9.25
C LEU A 210 -9.01 -61.37 -8.58
N ALA A 211 -9.67 -61.84 -7.52
CA ALA A 211 -9.37 -63.10 -6.85
C ALA A 211 -9.58 -64.32 -7.75
N TYR A 212 -10.56 -64.28 -8.65
CA TYR A 212 -10.76 -65.29 -9.69
C TYR A 212 -9.63 -65.28 -10.73
N MET A 213 -9.21 -64.11 -11.20
CA MET A 213 -8.05 -63.95 -12.09
C MET A 213 -6.73 -64.37 -11.43
N VAL A 214 -6.58 -64.12 -10.12
CA VAL A 214 -5.46 -64.59 -9.29
C VAL A 214 -5.45 -66.12 -9.19
N LYS A 215 -6.61 -66.77 -9.07
CA LYS A 215 -6.75 -68.24 -9.08
C LYS A 215 -6.41 -68.90 -10.42
N LEU A 216 -6.47 -68.15 -11.52
CA LEU A 216 -6.09 -68.62 -12.87
C LEU A 216 -4.58 -68.49 -13.15
N ASP A 217 -3.78 -68.20 -12.11
CA ASP A 217 -2.31 -68.12 -12.10
C ASP A 217 -1.69 -67.16 -13.14
N LYS A 218 -2.30 -65.98 -13.31
CA LYS A 218 -1.65 -64.81 -13.91
C LYS A 218 -2.23 -63.51 -13.34
N TYR A 219 -1.56 -62.94 -12.34
CA TYR A 219 -1.67 -61.49 -12.03
C TYR A 219 -1.03 -60.70 -13.19
N ASN A 220 -1.68 -60.72 -14.36
CA ASN A 220 -1.20 -60.08 -15.57
C ASN A 220 -2.01 -58.81 -15.81
N PRO A 221 -1.43 -57.61 -15.58
CA PRO A 221 -2.08 -56.33 -15.85
C PRO A 221 -2.67 -56.22 -17.27
N ASP A 222 -2.10 -56.92 -18.26
CA ASP A 222 -2.56 -56.96 -19.65
C ASP A 222 -3.95 -57.59 -19.82
N SER A 223 -4.20 -58.71 -19.14
CA SER A 223 -5.51 -59.38 -19.17
C SER A 223 -6.58 -58.54 -18.47
N ILE A 224 -6.22 -57.82 -17.40
CA ILE A 224 -7.12 -56.93 -16.68
C ILE A 224 -7.44 -55.69 -17.51
N LEU A 225 -6.43 -55.09 -18.12
CA LEU A 225 -6.59 -53.89 -18.95
C LEU A 225 -7.41 -54.18 -20.20
N SER A 226 -7.20 -55.33 -20.85
CA SER A 226 -7.97 -55.76 -22.03
C SER A 226 -9.47 -55.88 -21.72
N ALA A 227 -9.83 -56.50 -20.59
CA ALA A 227 -11.22 -56.60 -20.15
C ALA A 227 -11.84 -55.22 -19.81
N LEU A 228 -11.05 -54.31 -19.22
CA LEU A 228 -11.52 -52.95 -18.94
C LEU A 228 -11.75 -52.12 -20.21
N LYS A 229 -10.93 -52.30 -21.26
CA LYS A 229 -11.10 -51.62 -22.55
C LYS A 229 -12.36 -52.05 -23.33
N GLU A 230 -12.94 -53.21 -23.04
CA GLU A 230 -14.22 -53.63 -23.63
C GLU A 230 -15.39 -52.76 -23.16
N HIS A 231 -15.25 -52.10 -22.00
CA HIS A 231 -16.32 -51.33 -21.35
C HIS A 231 -16.00 -49.85 -21.16
N TYR A 232 -14.72 -49.46 -21.18
CA TYR A 232 -14.28 -48.08 -20.95
C TYR A 232 -13.41 -47.57 -22.09
N LYS A 233 -13.71 -46.37 -22.58
CA LYS A 233 -12.86 -45.63 -23.54
C LYS A 233 -11.53 -45.26 -22.88
N ASP A 234 -10.49 -45.10 -23.70
CA ASP A 234 -9.13 -44.81 -23.22
C ASP A 234 -9.05 -43.58 -22.30
N ASP A 235 -9.83 -42.53 -22.56
CA ASP A 235 -9.85 -41.30 -21.76
C ASP A 235 -10.52 -41.50 -20.39
N VAL A 236 -11.63 -42.25 -20.36
CA VAL A 236 -12.32 -42.62 -19.11
C VAL A 236 -11.44 -43.56 -18.29
N LEU A 237 -10.84 -44.56 -18.94
CA LEU A 237 -9.99 -45.54 -18.29
C LEU A 237 -8.70 -44.93 -17.73
N ALA A 238 -8.04 -44.03 -18.47
CA ALA A 238 -6.88 -43.29 -17.99
C ALA A 238 -7.22 -42.43 -16.75
N LYS A 239 -8.34 -41.70 -16.78
CA LYS A 239 -8.84 -40.93 -15.62
C LYS A 239 -9.07 -41.83 -14.40
N MET A 240 -9.71 -42.99 -14.59
CA MET A 240 -9.96 -43.95 -13.51
C MET A 240 -8.67 -44.49 -12.90
N ILE A 241 -7.67 -44.84 -13.73
CA ILE A 241 -6.38 -45.35 -13.28
C ILE A 241 -5.60 -44.26 -12.53
N ILE A 242 -5.53 -43.03 -13.05
CA ILE A 242 -4.87 -41.90 -12.38
C ILE A 242 -5.50 -41.62 -11.02
N ALA A 243 -6.84 -41.64 -10.92
CA ALA A 243 -7.55 -41.47 -9.65
C ALA A 243 -7.24 -42.62 -8.67
N ALA A 244 -7.21 -43.86 -9.16
CA ALA A 244 -6.89 -45.04 -8.35
C ALA A 244 -5.43 -45.05 -7.86
N LYS A 245 -4.49 -44.40 -8.56
CA LYS A 245 -3.11 -44.23 -8.09
C LYS A 245 -2.99 -43.34 -6.85
N GLN A 246 -3.94 -42.45 -6.62
CA GLN A 246 -3.93 -41.52 -5.47
C GLN A 246 -4.32 -42.21 -4.15
N ALA A 247 -5.08 -43.30 -4.21
CA ALA A 247 -5.48 -44.06 -3.02
C ALA A 247 -4.44 -45.13 -2.67
N PRO A 248 -3.93 -45.19 -1.41
CA PRO A 248 -2.89 -46.14 -1.01
C PRO A 248 -3.23 -47.61 -1.30
N GLU A 249 -4.49 -47.99 -1.11
CA GLU A 249 -5.00 -49.37 -1.27
C GLU A 249 -4.94 -49.85 -2.72
N THR A 250 -5.19 -48.95 -3.69
CA THR A 250 -5.26 -49.28 -5.11
C THR A 250 -4.01 -48.87 -5.88
N LYS A 251 -3.07 -48.18 -5.24
CA LYS A 251 -1.88 -47.59 -5.88
C LYS A 251 -1.03 -48.61 -6.64
N THR A 252 -0.75 -49.77 -6.06
CA THR A 252 0.10 -50.81 -6.68
C THR A 252 -0.55 -51.39 -7.92
N MET A 253 -1.84 -51.73 -7.85
CA MET A 253 -2.60 -52.25 -8.98
C MET A 253 -2.75 -51.20 -10.09
N ALA A 254 -3.14 -49.97 -9.73
CA ALA A 254 -3.30 -48.89 -10.69
C ALA A 254 -1.98 -48.53 -11.40
N THR A 255 -0.85 -48.58 -10.69
CA THR A 255 0.49 -48.42 -11.31
C THR A 255 0.78 -49.55 -12.31
N GLY A 256 0.43 -50.79 -11.97
CA GLY A 256 0.54 -51.93 -12.89
C GLY A 256 -0.32 -51.76 -14.16
N LEU A 257 -1.57 -51.32 -14.00
CA LEU A 257 -2.47 -51.05 -15.12
C LEU A 257 -1.99 -49.88 -15.99
N GLN A 258 -1.45 -48.84 -15.38
CA GLN A 258 -0.89 -47.72 -16.12
C GLN A 258 0.32 -48.12 -16.96
N ASN A 259 1.24 -48.93 -16.42
CA ASN A 259 2.39 -49.43 -17.19
C ASN A 259 1.96 -50.22 -18.42
N GLU A 260 0.90 -51.00 -18.30
CA GLU A 260 0.36 -51.75 -19.44
C GLU A 260 -0.40 -50.86 -20.42
N GLN A 261 -1.10 -49.84 -19.91
CA GLN A 261 -1.74 -48.83 -20.74
C GLN A 261 -0.71 -48.08 -21.60
N ILE A 262 0.45 -47.73 -21.03
CA ILE A 262 1.58 -47.16 -21.76
C ILE A 262 2.08 -48.10 -22.86
N ARG A 263 2.25 -49.40 -22.58
CA ARG A 263 2.70 -50.38 -23.58
C ARG A 263 1.71 -50.53 -24.73
N LEU A 264 0.41 -50.58 -24.45
CA LEU A 264 -0.62 -50.62 -25.48
C LEU A 264 -0.57 -49.36 -26.34
N TRP A 265 -0.51 -48.18 -25.72
CA TRP A 265 -0.39 -46.93 -26.46
C TRP A 265 0.87 -46.89 -27.35
N GLN A 266 1.98 -47.49 -26.89
CA GLN A 266 3.23 -47.59 -27.67
C GLN A 266 3.07 -48.52 -28.86
N ALA A 267 2.41 -49.67 -28.68
CA ALA A 267 2.10 -50.62 -29.75
C ALA A 267 1.16 -50.00 -30.80
N ASP A 268 0.14 -49.28 -30.32
CA ASP A 268 -0.82 -48.55 -31.15
C ASP A 268 -0.22 -47.28 -31.79
N LYS A 269 1.00 -46.89 -31.38
CA LYS A 269 1.69 -45.66 -31.81
C LYS A 269 0.82 -44.41 -31.69
N LYS A 270 0.10 -44.27 -30.57
CA LYS A 270 -0.73 -43.08 -30.32
C LYS A 270 0.13 -41.80 -30.36
N SER A 271 -0.48 -40.66 -30.73
CA SER A 271 0.30 -39.43 -30.80
C SER A 271 0.75 -38.97 -29.41
N ALA A 272 1.85 -38.23 -29.34
CA ALA A 272 2.33 -37.65 -28.08
C ALA A 272 1.28 -36.73 -27.45
N ASP A 273 0.55 -35.98 -28.28
CA ASP A 273 -0.53 -35.08 -27.88
C ASP A 273 -1.73 -35.82 -27.27
N ASP A 274 -2.18 -36.90 -27.92
CA ASP A 274 -3.27 -37.73 -27.40
C ASP A 274 -2.92 -38.28 -26.02
N VAL A 275 -1.70 -38.83 -25.86
CA VAL A 275 -1.27 -39.41 -24.57
C VAL A 275 -1.06 -38.32 -23.52
N PHE A 276 -0.62 -37.12 -23.90
CA PHE A 276 -0.55 -35.96 -23.01
C PHE A 276 -1.93 -35.56 -22.46
N ASN A 277 -2.95 -35.54 -23.33
CA ASN A 277 -4.34 -35.27 -22.96
C ASN A 277 -4.97 -36.40 -22.12
N LEU A 278 -4.71 -37.67 -22.46
CA LEU A 278 -5.19 -38.83 -21.72
C LEU A 278 -4.64 -38.88 -20.29
N LEU A 279 -3.38 -38.45 -20.11
CA LEU A 279 -2.74 -38.30 -18.81
C LEU A 279 -3.15 -37.02 -18.06
N GLN A 280 -4.07 -36.22 -18.64
CA GLN A 280 -4.57 -34.97 -18.09
C GLN A 280 -3.49 -33.91 -17.85
N LEU A 281 -2.37 -33.99 -18.57
CA LEU A 281 -1.25 -33.06 -18.44
C LEU A 281 -1.56 -31.67 -19.01
N ASN A 282 -2.54 -31.58 -19.90
CA ASN A 282 -3.08 -30.32 -20.43
C ASN A 282 -3.93 -29.53 -19.43
N LYS A 283 -4.25 -30.11 -18.27
CA LYS A 283 -5.02 -29.47 -17.19
C LYS A 283 -4.17 -29.14 -15.96
N VAL A 284 -2.86 -29.35 -16.04
CA VAL A 284 -1.95 -29.07 -14.93
C VAL A 284 -1.54 -27.60 -15.02
N ASP A 285 -1.57 -26.89 -13.90
CA ASP A 285 -1.11 -25.49 -13.87
C ASP A 285 0.44 -25.42 -13.83
N ASP A 286 1.02 -24.45 -13.10
CA ASP A 286 2.45 -24.11 -13.07
C ASP A 286 3.43 -25.24 -12.63
N ASN A 287 2.93 -26.43 -12.28
CA ASN A 287 3.73 -27.55 -11.73
C ASN A 287 3.80 -28.77 -12.66
N LEU A 288 3.63 -28.60 -13.98
CA LEU A 288 3.65 -29.69 -14.96
C LEU A 288 4.87 -30.62 -14.81
N LEU A 289 6.09 -30.07 -14.74
CA LEU A 289 7.31 -30.87 -14.69
C LEU A 289 7.46 -31.69 -13.39
N ALA A 290 6.79 -31.27 -12.32
CA ALA A 290 6.79 -31.99 -11.04
C ALA A 290 5.65 -33.02 -10.95
N ASN A 291 4.72 -33.03 -11.91
CA ASN A 291 3.60 -33.95 -11.92
C ASN A 291 4.08 -35.39 -12.20
N SER A 292 3.64 -36.36 -11.39
CA SER A 292 4.03 -37.77 -11.56
C SER A 292 3.63 -38.35 -12.91
N GLU A 293 2.53 -37.86 -13.51
CA GLU A 293 2.07 -38.29 -14.83
C GLU A 293 2.94 -37.72 -15.97
N PHE A 294 3.69 -36.63 -15.72
CA PHE A 294 4.65 -36.12 -16.71
C PHE A 294 5.79 -37.12 -16.92
N ALA A 295 6.30 -37.72 -15.83
CA ALA A 295 7.30 -38.78 -15.92
C ALA A 295 6.76 -40.03 -16.65
N VAL A 296 5.48 -40.35 -16.48
CA VAL A 296 4.79 -41.43 -17.21
C VAL A 296 4.74 -41.12 -18.71
N TRP A 297 4.43 -39.89 -19.09
CA TRP A 297 4.43 -39.44 -20.48
C TRP A 297 5.84 -39.47 -21.11
N ILE A 298 6.88 -39.09 -20.37
CA ILE A 298 8.26 -39.21 -20.86
C ILE A 298 8.64 -40.69 -21.09
N ASN A 299 8.28 -41.59 -20.16
CA ASN A 299 8.51 -43.03 -20.32
C ASN A 299 7.77 -43.59 -21.56
N TYR A 300 6.53 -43.13 -21.78
CA TYR A 300 5.79 -43.44 -23.00
C TYR A 300 6.59 -43.11 -24.26
N LEU A 301 7.12 -41.88 -24.35
CA LEU A 301 7.93 -41.43 -25.49
C LEU A 301 9.26 -42.17 -25.63
N ASP A 302 9.89 -42.54 -24.51
CA ASP A 302 11.14 -43.31 -24.51
C ASP A 302 10.98 -44.68 -25.18
N GLY A 303 9.84 -45.36 -24.95
CA GLY A 303 9.56 -46.65 -25.58
C GLY A 303 9.31 -46.57 -27.08
N LEU A 304 8.91 -45.41 -27.62
CA LEU A 304 8.70 -45.20 -29.05
C LEU A 304 10.00 -45.00 -29.85
N LYS A 305 11.14 -44.74 -29.17
CA LYS A 305 12.47 -44.54 -29.79
C LYS A 305 12.45 -43.52 -30.96
N LEU A 306 11.76 -42.40 -30.75
CA LEU A 306 11.58 -41.37 -31.79
C LEU A 306 12.88 -40.57 -32.05
N PRO A 307 13.26 -40.31 -33.32
CA PRO A 307 14.48 -39.59 -33.65
C PRO A 307 14.46 -38.10 -33.27
N THR A 308 13.27 -37.51 -33.13
CA THR A 308 13.04 -36.09 -32.80
C THR A 308 12.29 -35.94 -31.46
N LYS A 309 12.49 -36.89 -30.53
CA LYS A 309 11.77 -36.95 -29.25
C LYS A 309 11.74 -35.61 -28.51
N ASP A 310 12.87 -34.92 -28.46
CA ASP A 310 13.02 -33.66 -27.73
C ASP A 310 12.16 -32.55 -28.32
N TRP A 311 12.17 -32.41 -29.65
CA TRP A 311 11.27 -31.50 -30.36
C TRP A 311 9.80 -31.85 -30.14
N ILE A 312 9.44 -33.14 -30.17
CA ILE A 312 8.06 -33.60 -29.92
C ILE A 312 7.61 -33.23 -28.51
N ILE A 313 8.51 -33.34 -27.53
CA ILE A 313 8.21 -32.94 -26.15
C ILE A 313 7.93 -31.43 -26.09
N TRP A 314 8.82 -30.62 -26.66
CA TRP A 314 8.62 -29.17 -26.75
C TRP A 314 7.33 -28.79 -27.47
N SER A 315 7.10 -29.31 -28.69
CA SER A 315 5.96 -28.94 -29.53
C SER A 315 4.61 -29.36 -28.94
N THR A 316 4.58 -30.46 -28.18
CA THR A 316 3.36 -30.90 -27.49
C THR A 316 3.08 -30.01 -26.29
N ILE A 317 4.10 -29.63 -25.51
CA ILE A 317 3.86 -28.73 -24.36
C ILE A 317 3.46 -27.33 -24.86
N SER A 318 4.15 -26.78 -25.86
CA SER A 318 3.87 -25.43 -26.36
C SER A 318 2.53 -25.30 -27.10
N SER A 319 1.87 -26.39 -27.51
CA SER A 319 0.51 -26.34 -28.05
C SER A 319 -0.57 -26.19 -26.98
N HIS A 320 -0.28 -26.54 -25.72
CA HIS A 320 -1.24 -26.48 -24.61
C HIS A 320 -1.06 -25.28 -23.66
N TYR A 321 0.11 -24.63 -23.69
CA TYR A 321 0.41 -23.47 -22.84
C TYR A 321 0.81 -22.25 -23.67
N THR A 322 0.37 -21.06 -23.27
CA THR A 322 0.86 -19.82 -23.87
C THR A 322 2.34 -19.63 -23.53
N ASP A 323 3.08 -18.95 -24.42
CA ASP A 323 4.53 -18.75 -24.25
C ASP A 323 4.88 -18.08 -22.92
N ASP A 324 4.07 -17.12 -22.44
CA ASP A 324 4.30 -16.46 -21.14
C ASP A 324 4.13 -17.40 -19.95
N VAL A 325 3.13 -18.28 -19.99
CA VAL A 325 2.85 -19.25 -18.94
C VAL A 325 3.95 -20.31 -18.95
N LEU A 326 4.29 -20.81 -20.14
CA LEU A 326 5.34 -21.81 -20.31
C LEU A 326 6.71 -21.28 -19.90
N SER A 327 7.08 -20.05 -20.29
CA SER A 327 8.33 -19.44 -19.84
C SER A 327 8.39 -19.30 -18.32
N ARG A 328 7.34 -18.79 -17.68
CA ARG A 328 7.27 -18.67 -16.21
C ARG A 328 7.38 -20.04 -15.52
N MET A 329 6.65 -21.03 -16.02
CA MET A 329 6.69 -22.40 -15.54
C MET A 329 8.10 -23.00 -15.63
N LEU A 330 8.77 -22.84 -16.78
CA LEU A 330 10.14 -23.34 -16.99
C LEU A 330 11.16 -22.61 -16.12
N ILE A 331 11.01 -21.30 -15.97
CA ILE A 331 11.85 -20.48 -15.09
C ILE A 331 11.72 -20.99 -13.65
N ALA A 332 10.50 -21.16 -13.12
CA ALA A 332 10.28 -21.67 -11.77
C ALA A 332 10.81 -23.09 -11.58
N ALA A 333 10.56 -23.98 -12.56
CA ALA A 333 11.00 -25.37 -12.51
C ALA A 333 12.53 -25.55 -12.51
N LYS A 334 13.31 -24.52 -12.85
CA LYS A 334 14.79 -24.56 -12.73
C LYS A 334 15.30 -24.51 -11.30
N ASP A 335 14.45 -24.14 -10.34
CA ASP A 335 14.84 -24.05 -8.93
C ASP A 335 14.70 -25.40 -8.20
N GLY A 336 13.87 -26.31 -8.71
CA GLY A 336 13.70 -27.66 -8.17
C GLY A 336 14.80 -28.61 -8.66
N PRO A 337 15.45 -29.41 -7.78
CA PRO A 337 16.56 -30.28 -8.17
C PRO A 337 16.17 -31.34 -9.20
N ASP A 338 14.97 -31.91 -9.06
CA ASP A 338 14.47 -32.98 -9.95
C ASP A 338 13.94 -32.44 -11.29
N THR A 339 13.47 -31.19 -11.31
CA THR A 339 12.88 -30.55 -12.49
C THR A 339 13.89 -29.74 -13.30
N LYS A 340 15.01 -29.33 -12.69
CA LYS A 340 15.98 -28.39 -13.28
C LYS A 340 16.56 -28.81 -14.62
N ILE A 341 16.90 -30.09 -14.78
CA ILE A 341 17.50 -30.61 -16.01
C ILE A 341 16.51 -30.48 -17.17
N MET A 342 15.29 -30.96 -16.98
CA MET A 342 14.24 -30.92 -17.99
C MET A 342 13.80 -29.47 -18.29
N ALA A 343 13.66 -28.65 -17.25
CA ALA A 343 13.30 -27.23 -17.40
C ALA A 343 14.34 -26.45 -18.20
N THR A 344 15.63 -26.71 -17.94
CA THR A 344 16.74 -26.06 -18.68
C THR A 344 16.74 -26.47 -20.15
N LYS A 345 16.48 -27.75 -20.44
CA LYS A 345 16.38 -28.27 -21.80
C LYS A 345 15.21 -27.64 -22.55
N LEU A 346 14.01 -27.68 -21.97
CA LEU A 346 12.81 -27.09 -22.56
C LEU A 346 12.93 -25.57 -22.77
N GLN A 347 13.62 -24.85 -21.88
CA GLN A 347 13.88 -23.42 -22.08
C GLN A 347 14.85 -23.17 -23.24
N ALA A 348 15.80 -24.08 -23.50
CA ALA A 348 16.66 -24.00 -24.67
C ALA A 348 15.87 -24.28 -25.97
N ASP A 349 14.96 -25.25 -25.94
CA ASP A 349 14.07 -25.55 -27.07
C ASP A 349 13.11 -24.39 -27.35
N GLN A 350 12.62 -23.70 -26.30
CA GLN A 350 11.82 -22.48 -26.42
C GLN A 350 12.58 -21.39 -27.18
N VAL A 351 13.81 -21.10 -26.77
CA VAL A 351 14.66 -20.10 -27.41
C VAL A 351 15.00 -20.50 -28.85
N ALA A 352 15.34 -21.77 -29.09
CA ALA A 352 15.62 -22.29 -30.43
C ALA A 352 14.41 -22.16 -31.35
N ASN A 353 13.20 -22.38 -30.83
CA ASN A 353 11.96 -22.17 -31.57
C ASN A 353 11.77 -20.70 -31.94
N TRP A 354 11.95 -19.76 -31.01
CA TRP A 354 11.88 -18.32 -31.31
C TRP A 354 12.93 -17.88 -32.34
N LEU A 355 14.15 -18.41 -32.27
CA LEU A 355 15.22 -18.16 -33.25
C LEU A 355 14.84 -18.71 -34.64
N SER A 356 14.29 -19.92 -34.70
CA SER A 356 13.88 -20.56 -35.98
C SER A 356 12.74 -19.82 -36.68
N GLN A 357 11.89 -19.15 -35.92
CA GLN A 357 10.80 -18.32 -36.43
C GLN A 357 11.25 -16.88 -36.74
N HIS A 358 12.51 -16.54 -36.47
CA HIS A 358 13.06 -15.18 -36.61
C HIS A 358 12.22 -14.13 -35.88
N LEU A 359 11.75 -14.44 -34.66
CA LEU A 359 10.92 -13.50 -33.92
C LEU A 359 11.68 -12.19 -33.62
N PRO A 360 11.05 -11.02 -33.86
CA PRO A 360 11.61 -9.75 -33.42
C PRO A 360 11.81 -9.67 -31.91
N ALA A 361 12.81 -8.91 -31.49
CA ALA A 361 13.07 -8.61 -30.08
C ALA A 361 11.83 -8.06 -29.34
N ASP A 362 11.05 -7.21 -30.02
CA ASP A 362 9.82 -6.58 -29.49
C ASP A 362 8.70 -7.61 -29.24
N ASP A 363 8.57 -8.58 -30.13
CA ASP A 363 7.57 -9.64 -30.02
C ASP A 363 7.91 -10.56 -28.83
N VAL A 364 9.17 -10.97 -28.70
CA VAL A 364 9.60 -11.80 -27.55
C VAL A 364 9.50 -11.03 -26.24
N PHE A 365 9.75 -9.72 -26.23
CA PHE A 365 9.53 -8.87 -25.05
C PHE A 365 8.06 -8.89 -24.61
N THR A 366 7.13 -8.81 -25.58
CA THR A 366 5.69 -8.87 -25.33
C THR A 366 5.21 -10.27 -24.94
N LEU A 367 5.74 -11.32 -25.58
CA LEU A 367 5.44 -12.72 -25.26
C LEU A 367 5.83 -13.05 -23.81
N LEU A 368 6.95 -12.51 -23.33
CA LEU A 368 7.37 -12.64 -21.93
C LEU A 368 6.61 -11.73 -20.97
N GLN A 369 5.61 -10.99 -21.46
CA GLN A 369 4.82 -9.99 -20.72
C GLN A 369 5.66 -8.92 -20.02
N LEU A 370 6.87 -8.66 -20.53
CA LEU A 370 7.77 -7.64 -19.97
C LEU A 370 7.20 -6.23 -20.17
N ASN A 371 6.28 -6.04 -21.11
CA ASN A 371 5.50 -4.82 -21.33
C ASN A 371 4.36 -4.58 -20.30
N LYS A 372 4.04 -5.56 -19.46
CA LYS A 372 3.04 -5.44 -18.39
C LYS A 372 3.64 -5.44 -16.98
N ALA A 373 4.94 -5.71 -16.84
CA ALA A 373 5.56 -5.85 -15.53
C ALA A 373 5.58 -4.52 -14.75
N THR A 374 5.29 -4.56 -13.45
CA THR A 374 5.37 -3.40 -12.54
C THR A 374 6.57 -3.54 -11.61
N GLY A 375 7.44 -2.52 -11.52
CA GLY A 375 8.60 -2.52 -10.60
C GLY A 375 9.97 -2.58 -11.31
N ASN A 376 11.01 -3.05 -10.62
CA ASN A 376 12.36 -3.20 -11.18
C ASN A 376 12.41 -4.39 -12.16
N GLN A 377 12.09 -4.13 -13.42
CA GLN A 377 12.02 -5.17 -14.45
C GLN A 377 13.37 -5.80 -14.79
N LEU A 378 14.48 -5.14 -14.47
CA LEU A 378 15.82 -5.63 -14.80
C LEU A 378 16.28 -6.81 -13.93
N ASP A 379 15.60 -7.07 -12.81
CA ASP A 379 15.89 -8.20 -11.90
C ASP A 379 14.94 -9.39 -12.14
N ILE A 380 14.00 -9.25 -13.08
CA ILE A 380 13.03 -10.28 -13.40
C ILE A 380 13.70 -11.35 -14.29
N ARG A 381 13.46 -12.63 -14.00
CA ARG A 381 14.13 -13.77 -14.69
C ARG A 381 13.78 -13.84 -16.16
N GLU A 382 12.60 -13.38 -16.52
CA GLU A 382 12.09 -13.21 -17.88
C GLU A 382 12.89 -12.14 -18.64
N PHE A 383 13.31 -11.04 -17.98
CA PHE A 383 14.18 -10.04 -18.61
C PHE A 383 15.57 -10.60 -18.90
N MET A 384 16.11 -11.44 -18.01
CA MET A 384 17.37 -12.15 -18.27
C MET A 384 17.26 -13.13 -19.43
N LEU A 385 16.12 -13.83 -19.56
CA LEU A 385 15.84 -14.70 -20.70
C LEU A 385 15.77 -13.91 -22.00
N TRP A 386 15.06 -12.78 -22.01
CA TRP A 386 15.00 -11.88 -23.17
C TRP A 386 16.38 -11.31 -23.52
N SER A 387 17.16 -10.88 -22.53
CA SER A 387 18.53 -10.42 -22.75
C SER A 387 19.39 -11.50 -23.41
N LYS A 388 19.29 -12.76 -22.94
CA LYS A 388 20.00 -13.87 -23.54
C LYS A 388 19.53 -14.13 -24.98
N TYR A 389 18.23 -14.03 -25.23
CA TYR A 389 17.70 -14.16 -26.59
C TYR A 389 18.28 -13.12 -27.55
N LEU A 390 18.51 -11.88 -27.10
CA LEU A 390 19.19 -10.87 -27.92
C LEU A 390 20.67 -11.19 -28.18
N ASP A 391 21.34 -11.84 -27.22
CA ASP A 391 22.70 -12.37 -27.42
C ASP A 391 22.70 -13.48 -28.49
N ASP A 392 21.74 -14.41 -28.42
CA ASP A 392 21.62 -15.53 -29.34
C ASP A 392 21.15 -15.09 -30.75
N LEU A 393 20.47 -13.96 -30.87
CA LEU A 393 20.15 -13.30 -32.15
C LEU A 393 21.33 -12.52 -32.76
N GLU A 394 22.45 -12.42 -32.04
CA GLU A 394 23.64 -11.64 -32.43
C GLU A 394 23.32 -10.17 -32.75
N ILE A 395 22.37 -9.56 -32.01
CA ILE A 395 21.94 -8.18 -32.25
C ILE A 395 23.11 -7.20 -32.06
N PRO A 396 23.45 -6.39 -33.09
CA PRO A 396 24.46 -5.34 -32.94
C PRO A 396 24.01 -4.30 -31.92
N ASN A 397 24.85 -4.01 -30.92
CA ASN A 397 24.54 -3.11 -29.81
C ASN A 397 23.17 -3.44 -29.16
N LYS A 398 23.07 -4.64 -28.56
CA LYS A 398 21.83 -5.13 -27.94
C LYS A 398 21.25 -4.13 -26.94
N GLU A 399 22.06 -3.38 -26.21
CA GLU A 399 21.60 -2.40 -25.23
C GLU A 399 20.77 -1.27 -25.88
N ALA A 400 21.12 -0.81 -27.09
CA ALA A 400 20.31 0.18 -27.82
C ALA A 400 18.95 -0.40 -28.25
N THR A 401 18.92 -1.67 -28.68
CA THR A 401 17.68 -2.40 -28.99
C THR A 401 16.83 -2.59 -27.73
N MET A 402 17.46 -2.91 -26.60
CA MET A 402 16.76 -3.05 -25.32
C MET A 402 16.05 -1.76 -24.93
N VAL A 403 16.78 -0.64 -24.95
CA VAL A 403 16.21 0.68 -24.61
C VAL A 403 15.12 1.06 -25.60
N SER A 404 15.32 0.84 -26.90
CA SER A 404 14.32 1.19 -27.91
C SER A 404 13.03 0.39 -27.76
N THR A 405 13.15 -0.91 -27.44
CA THR A 405 12.01 -1.79 -27.15
C THR A 405 11.28 -1.32 -25.88
N MET A 406 12.02 -1.06 -24.80
CA MET A 406 11.43 -0.54 -23.56
C MET A 406 10.71 0.79 -23.80
N SER A 407 11.31 1.74 -24.53
CA SER A 407 10.68 3.03 -24.88
C SER A 407 9.50 2.92 -25.86
N ALA A 408 9.30 1.77 -26.53
CA ALA A 408 8.13 1.52 -27.35
C ALA A 408 6.90 1.12 -26.52
N HIS A 409 7.12 0.41 -25.40
CA HIS A 409 6.07 -0.07 -24.49
C HIS A 409 5.87 0.83 -23.27
N TYR A 410 6.92 1.54 -22.84
CA TYR A 410 6.93 2.43 -21.69
C TYR A 410 7.22 3.86 -22.10
N LYS A 411 6.61 4.81 -21.38
CA LYS A 411 6.99 6.21 -21.51
C LYS A 411 8.44 6.40 -21.05
N ASP A 412 9.15 7.33 -21.67
CA ASP A 412 10.57 7.59 -21.39
C ASP A 412 10.83 7.89 -19.90
N ASP A 413 9.90 8.57 -19.20
CA ASP A 413 10.01 8.86 -17.77
C ASP A 413 9.95 7.60 -16.91
N VAL A 414 9.11 6.64 -17.30
CA VAL A 414 9.01 5.32 -16.67
C VAL A 414 10.30 4.52 -16.90
N VAL A 415 10.83 4.49 -18.14
CA VAL A 415 12.09 3.80 -18.43
C VAL A 415 13.24 4.40 -17.63
N SER A 416 13.37 5.73 -17.59
CA SER A 416 14.43 6.38 -16.80
C SER A 416 14.29 6.12 -15.31
N GLN A 417 13.08 6.13 -14.76
CA GLN A 417 12.83 5.75 -13.36
C GLN A 417 13.25 4.30 -13.08
N MET A 418 12.91 3.37 -13.97
CA MET A 418 13.32 1.97 -13.87
C MET A 418 14.83 1.83 -13.85
N LEU A 419 15.56 2.50 -14.76
CA LEU A 419 17.02 2.43 -14.83
C LEU A 419 17.69 3.07 -13.61
N ILE A 420 17.19 4.22 -13.14
CA ILE A 420 17.72 4.88 -11.93
C ILE A 420 17.50 4.00 -10.68
N ALA A 421 16.34 3.34 -10.57
CA ALA A 421 16.07 2.41 -9.47
C ALA A 421 16.97 1.16 -9.55
N ALA A 422 17.15 0.60 -10.74
CA ALA A 422 17.99 -0.57 -10.97
C ALA A 422 19.48 -0.30 -10.70
N LYS A 423 19.97 0.93 -10.93
CA LYS A 423 21.33 1.34 -10.54
C LYS A 423 21.58 1.28 -9.04
N LYS A 424 20.54 1.39 -8.20
CA LYS A 424 20.67 1.28 -6.74
C LYS A 424 20.73 -0.17 -6.24
N THR A 425 20.52 -1.14 -7.11
CA THR A 425 20.51 -2.57 -6.77
C THR A 425 21.75 -3.24 -7.35
N ALA A 426 22.58 -3.84 -6.49
CA ALA A 426 23.91 -4.35 -6.86
C ALA A 426 23.89 -5.33 -8.05
N ASN A 427 22.89 -6.22 -8.12
CA ASN A 427 22.80 -7.21 -9.21
C ASN A 427 22.45 -6.60 -10.58
N THR A 428 21.74 -5.46 -10.59
CA THR A 428 21.29 -4.80 -11.82
C THR A 428 22.08 -3.54 -12.16
N GLU A 429 23.01 -3.12 -11.32
CA GLU A 429 23.75 -1.86 -11.46
C GLU A 429 24.51 -1.76 -12.80
N ASN A 430 25.22 -2.82 -13.18
CA ASN A 430 26.03 -2.84 -14.39
C ASN A 430 25.17 -2.70 -15.66
N ILE A 431 24.13 -3.54 -15.79
CA ILE A 431 23.23 -3.49 -16.95
C ILE A 431 22.45 -2.18 -16.98
N ALA A 432 21.96 -1.69 -15.84
CA ALA A 432 21.23 -0.43 -15.77
C ALA A 432 22.11 0.76 -16.16
N THR A 433 23.39 0.76 -15.78
CA THR A 433 24.35 1.80 -16.18
C THR A 433 24.58 1.80 -17.69
N LYS A 434 24.73 0.62 -18.32
CA LYS A 434 24.86 0.50 -19.78
C LYS A 434 23.60 0.96 -20.50
N LEU A 435 22.43 0.51 -20.05
CA LEU A 435 21.15 0.91 -20.62
C LEU A 435 20.89 2.41 -20.45
N GLN A 436 21.28 3.02 -19.33
CA GLN A 436 21.16 4.47 -19.14
C GLN A 436 22.06 5.22 -20.13
N ALA A 437 23.31 4.77 -20.33
CA ALA A 437 24.19 5.36 -21.34
C ALA A 437 23.61 5.26 -22.77
N GLU A 438 23.06 4.11 -23.16
CA GLU A 438 22.36 3.96 -24.44
C GLU A 438 21.08 4.79 -24.52
N GLN A 439 20.34 4.95 -23.42
CA GLN A 439 19.17 5.82 -23.36
C GLN A 439 19.53 7.26 -23.72
N LEU A 440 20.63 7.79 -23.18
CA LEU A 440 21.10 9.13 -23.54
C LEU A 440 21.54 9.19 -25.02
N ARG A 441 22.17 8.14 -25.57
CA ARG A 441 22.53 8.07 -27.00
C ARG A 441 21.30 8.06 -27.92
N VAL A 442 20.27 7.30 -27.57
CA VAL A 442 19.00 7.24 -28.29
C VAL A 442 18.26 8.58 -28.23
N TRP A 443 18.25 9.24 -27.08
CA TRP A 443 17.67 10.58 -26.96
C TRP A 443 18.45 11.62 -27.76
N LEU A 444 19.78 11.53 -27.78
CA LEU A 444 20.66 12.41 -28.53
C LEU A 444 20.42 12.27 -30.05
N SER A 445 20.25 11.05 -30.56
CA SER A 445 19.95 10.81 -31.98
C SER A 445 18.58 11.35 -32.38
N LYS A 446 17.62 11.35 -31.45
CA LYS A 446 16.29 11.95 -31.60
C LYS A 446 16.24 13.45 -31.30
N LYS A 447 17.39 14.09 -31.01
CA LYS A 447 17.50 15.52 -30.66
C LYS A 447 16.61 15.94 -29.48
N LYS A 448 16.45 15.07 -28.47
CA LYS A 448 15.64 15.40 -27.29
C LYS A 448 16.26 16.59 -26.56
N SER A 449 15.43 17.53 -26.09
CA SER A 449 15.92 18.74 -25.45
C SER A 449 16.68 18.44 -24.16
N ALA A 450 17.71 19.24 -23.84
CA ALA A 450 18.43 19.09 -22.58
C ALA A 450 17.51 19.29 -21.36
N ASP A 451 16.49 20.13 -21.50
CA ASP A 451 15.45 20.37 -20.48
C ASP A 451 14.62 19.11 -20.18
N ASP A 452 14.16 18.42 -21.22
CA ASP A 452 13.41 17.16 -21.04
C ASP A 452 14.28 16.08 -20.42
N VAL A 453 15.53 15.95 -20.88
CA VAL A 453 16.48 14.97 -20.33
C VAL A 453 16.78 15.26 -18.86
N PHE A 454 16.87 16.53 -18.45
CA PHE A 454 17.03 16.93 -17.05
C PHE A 454 15.89 16.40 -16.18
N LYS A 455 14.63 16.55 -16.64
CA LYS A 455 13.44 16.02 -15.96
C LYS A 455 13.39 14.49 -15.94
N LEU A 456 13.69 13.84 -17.07
CA LEU A 456 13.66 12.37 -17.20
C LEU A 456 14.68 11.69 -16.28
N LEU A 457 15.84 12.32 -16.10
CA LEU A 457 16.85 11.91 -15.14
C LEU A 457 16.53 12.31 -13.68
N GLN A 458 15.35 12.88 -13.45
CA GLN A 458 14.86 13.34 -12.14
C GLN A 458 15.74 14.39 -11.47
N LEU A 459 16.55 15.10 -12.25
CA LEU A 459 17.47 16.12 -11.74
C LEU A 459 16.73 17.37 -11.27
N ASN A 460 15.48 17.58 -11.68
CA ASN A 460 14.63 18.65 -11.14
C ASN A 460 14.13 18.36 -9.71
N LYS A 461 14.39 17.15 -9.17
CA LYS A 461 13.97 16.72 -7.82
C LYS A 461 15.15 16.44 -6.89
N ALA A 462 16.38 16.72 -7.32
CA ALA A 462 17.59 16.41 -6.54
C ALA A 462 17.86 17.41 -5.40
N ASP A 463 17.13 18.54 -5.34
CA ASP A 463 17.28 19.61 -4.35
C ASP A 463 18.76 20.06 -4.20
N ASP A 464 19.27 20.19 -2.98
CA ASP A 464 20.66 20.58 -2.70
C ASP A 464 21.69 19.48 -2.99
N THR A 465 21.25 18.27 -3.37
CA THR A 465 22.14 17.14 -3.75
C THR A 465 22.39 17.02 -5.25
N LEU A 466 21.91 17.96 -6.06
CA LEU A 466 22.04 17.94 -7.53
C LEU A 466 23.46 17.63 -8.00
N PHE A 467 24.45 18.34 -7.45
CA PHE A 467 25.86 18.21 -7.85
C PHE A 467 26.57 16.95 -7.31
N ASP A 468 25.89 16.14 -6.49
CA ASP A 468 26.35 14.82 -6.05
C ASP A 468 25.72 13.68 -6.86
N SER A 469 24.70 13.97 -7.66
CA SER A 469 24.00 12.97 -8.45
C SER A 469 24.84 12.47 -9.64
N SER A 470 24.95 11.15 -9.78
CA SER A 470 25.60 10.53 -10.95
C SER A 470 24.87 10.90 -12.26
N GLU A 471 23.56 11.09 -12.17
CA GLU A 471 22.70 11.50 -13.27
C GLU A 471 23.01 12.93 -13.72
N PHE A 472 23.48 13.81 -12.83
CA PHE A 472 23.88 15.17 -13.18
C PHE A 472 25.13 15.15 -14.06
N THR A 473 26.11 14.28 -13.76
CA THR A 473 27.29 14.07 -14.60
C THR A 473 26.90 13.57 -15.99
N LEU A 474 25.95 12.63 -16.07
CA LEU A 474 25.45 12.12 -17.35
C LEU A 474 24.74 13.21 -18.16
N TRP A 475 23.87 13.99 -17.51
CA TRP A 475 23.19 15.11 -18.16
C TRP A 475 24.15 16.20 -18.62
N SER A 476 25.17 16.54 -17.83
CA SER A 476 26.23 17.48 -18.21
C SER A 476 26.90 17.03 -19.50
N LYS A 477 27.32 15.77 -19.56
CA LYS A 477 27.92 15.20 -20.76
C LYS A 477 26.96 15.21 -21.96
N TYR A 478 25.69 14.90 -21.72
CA TYR A 478 24.68 14.95 -22.78
C TYR A 478 24.48 16.35 -23.32
N LEU A 479 24.48 17.37 -22.46
CA LEU A 479 24.40 18.76 -22.88
C LEU A 479 25.60 19.13 -23.76
N ASP A 480 26.81 18.73 -23.38
CA ASP A 480 28.03 18.94 -24.19
C ASP A 480 27.93 18.21 -25.55
N ASP A 481 27.54 16.93 -25.55
CA ASP A 481 27.38 16.14 -26.78
C ASP A 481 26.27 16.69 -27.69
N LEU A 482 25.21 17.26 -27.10
CA LEU A 482 24.10 17.90 -27.81
C LEU A 482 24.57 19.20 -28.48
N ASP A 483 25.33 20.04 -27.79
CA ASP A 483 25.87 21.28 -28.35
C ASP A 483 26.90 21.00 -29.46
N VAL A 484 27.73 19.97 -29.31
CA VAL A 484 28.67 19.55 -30.36
C VAL A 484 27.94 19.07 -31.62
N LYS A 485 26.90 18.25 -31.47
CA LYS A 485 26.15 17.71 -32.63
C LYS A 485 25.17 18.70 -33.23
N PHE A 486 24.56 19.55 -32.41
CA PHE A 486 23.52 20.50 -32.78
C PHE A 486 23.80 21.86 -32.11
N PRO A 487 24.81 22.61 -32.59
CA PRO A 487 25.19 23.88 -31.98
C PRO A 487 23.99 24.83 -31.87
N SER A 488 23.64 25.23 -30.65
CA SER A 488 22.50 26.10 -30.39
C SER A 488 22.82 27.12 -29.30
N LYS A 489 22.17 28.29 -29.37
CA LYS A 489 22.35 29.35 -28.36
C LYS A 489 21.28 29.32 -27.25
N GLU A 490 20.35 28.37 -27.29
CA GLU A 490 19.08 28.50 -26.57
C GLU A 490 19.14 28.11 -25.09
N LEU A 491 19.96 27.14 -24.66
CA LEU A 491 19.97 26.64 -23.27
C LEU A 491 21.38 26.31 -22.77
N THR A 492 21.76 26.91 -21.63
CA THR A 492 22.99 26.57 -20.88
C THR A 492 22.68 25.77 -19.63
N MET A 493 23.69 25.08 -19.09
CA MET A 493 23.61 24.37 -17.82
C MET A 493 23.03 25.25 -16.70
N VAL A 494 23.56 26.48 -16.61
CA VAL A 494 23.16 27.47 -15.60
C VAL A 494 21.71 27.91 -15.75
N SER A 495 21.24 28.14 -16.98
CA SER A 495 19.85 28.53 -17.23
C SER A 495 18.86 27.42 -16.85
N THR A 496 19.22 26.15 -17.08
CA THR A 496 18.38 25.00 -16.71
C THR A 496 18.24 24.90 -15.19
N ILE A 497 19.36 24.97 -14.45
CA ILE A 497 19.34 24.93 -12.98
C ILE A 497 18.51 26.11 -12.43
N SER A 498 18.71 27.33 -12.96
CA SER A 498 17.99 28.53 -12.52
C SER A 498 16.47 28.50 -12.80
N THR A 499 16.02 27.60 -13.69
CA THR A 499 14.62 27.42 -14.07
C THR A 499 13.89 26.45 -13.12
N TYR A 500 14.54 25.34 -12.75
CA TYR A 500 13.91 24.31 -11.90
C TYR A 500 14.03 24.54 -10.42
N TYR A 501 15.04 25.29 -10.00
CA TYR A 501 15.37 25.45 -8.59
C TYR A 501 14.87 26.77 -8.04
N SER A 502 14.36 26.71 -6.81
CA SER A 502 14.02 27.92 -6.05
C SER A 502 15.27 28.78 -5.82
N ASP A 503 15.09 30.07 -5.58
CA ASP A 503 16.21 30.97 -5.29
C ASP A 503 17.02 30.54 -4.05
N GLU A 504 16.35 29.96 -3.04
CA GLU A 504 17.01 29.40 -1.86
C GLU A 504 17.84 28.16 -2.22
N THR A 505 17.28 27.20 -2.97
CA THR A 505 18.04 26.00 -3.37
C THR A 505 19.18 26.35 -4.32
N ALA A 506 18.98 27.27 -5.26
CA ALA A 506 20.04 27.75 -6.14
C ALA A 506 21.19 28.38 -5.34
N ALA A 507 20.89 29.18 -4.31
CA ALA A 507 21.91 29.73 -3.42
C ALA A 507 22.67 28.62 -2.66
N LYS A 508 21.99 27.58 -2.17
CA LYS A 508 22.65 26.40 -1.56
C LYS A 508 23.58 25.69 -2.53
N LEU A 509 23.12 25.46 -3.77
CA LEU A 509 23.93 24.85 -4.83
C LEU A 509 25.16 25.69 -5.17
N VAL A 510 25.04 27.02 -5.21
CA VAL A 510 26.18 27.94 -5.37
C VAL A 510 27.17 27.78 -4.23
N ILE A 511 26.71 27.80 -2.98
CA ILE A 511 27.57 27.65 -1.79
C ILE A 511 28.30 26.31 -1.84
N TYR A 512 27.58 25.23 -2.13
CA TYR A 512 28.15 23.89 -2.23
C TYR A 512 29.17 23.80 -3.37
N GLY A 513 28.81 24.23 -4.58
CA GLY A 513 29.65 24.17 -5.76
C GLY A 513 30.92 25.02 -5.66
N LYS A 514 30.87 26.17 -4.98
CA LYS A 514 32.07 26.99 -4.70
C LYS A 514 33.10 26.30 -3.81
N ASN A 515 32.66 25.33 -3.00
CA ASN A 515 33.53 24.58 -2.09
C ASN A 515 33.87 23.18 -2.62
N LYS A 516 33.42 22.82 -3.84
CA LYS A 516 33.65 21.51 -4.45
C LYS A 516 34.56 21.63 -5.67
N ALA A 517 35.67 20.89 -5.62
CA ALA A 517 36.67 20.85 -6.69
C ALA A 517 36.02 20.47 -8.04
N GLY A 518 36.26 21.28 -9.06
CA GLY A 518 35.75 21.10 -10.42
C GLY A 518 34.40 21.78 -10.70
N LEU A 519 33.72 22.32 -9.70
CA LEU A 519 32.43 23.02 -9.84
C LEU A 519 32.51 24.52 -9.61
N GLU A 520 33.68 25.07 -9.29
CA GLU A 520 33.84 26.46 -8.87
C GLU A 520 33.42 27.44 -9.98
N ASN A 521 33.78 27.15 -11.24
CA ASN A 521 33.42 27.96 -12.40
C ASN A 521 31.92 27.91 -12.71
N LEU A 522 31.32 26.71 -12.62
CA LEU A 522 29.88 26.53 -12.79
C LEU A 522 29.11 27.28 -11.70
N ALA A 523 29.53 27.13 -10.43
CA ALA A 523 28.92 27.80 -9.29
C ALA A 523 29.05 29.32 -9.38
N THR A 524 30.18 29.84 -9.87
CA THR A 524 30.38 31.29 -10.10
C THR A 524 29.47 31.81 -11.21
N SER A 525 29.29 31.03 -12.27
CA SER A 525 28.39 31.39 -13.38
C SER A 525 26.92 31.35 -12.95
N LEU A 526 26.55 30.36 -12.12
CA LEU A 526 25.24 30.25 -11.49
C LEU A 526 24.97 31.42 -10.53
N GLU A 527 25.92 31.76 -9.66
CA GLU A 527 25.81 32.91 -8.76
C GLU A 527 25.61 34.22 -9.53
N SER A 528 26.34 34.41 -10.63
CA SER A 528 26.24 35.60 -11.48
C SER A 528 24.87 35.69 -12.15
N THR A 529 24.38 34.58 -12.71
CA THR A 529 23.06 34.51 -13.35
C THR A 529 21.95 34.75 -12.34
N GLN A 530 22.04 34.11 -11.18
CA GLN A 530 21.07 34.25 -10.11
C GLN A 530 21.06 35.68 -9.54
N THR A 531 22.22 36.31 -9.40
CA THR A 531 22.36 37.72 -8.99
C THR A 531 21.66 38.65 -9.97
N ASN A 532 21.86 38.48 -11.28
CA ASN A 532 21.21 39.31 -12.29
C ASN A 532 19.69 39.09 -12.28
N LYS A 533 19.24 37.83 -12.21
CA LYS A 533 17.81 37.47 -12.08
C LYS A 533 17.16 38.15 -10.86
N TRP A 534 17.84 38.16 -9.72
CA TRP A 534 17.35 38.83 -8.50
C TRP A 534 17.27 40.35 -8.66
N LEU A 535 18.25 40.98 -9.30
CA LEU A 535 18.24 42.43 -9.55
C LEU A 535 17.12 42.84 -10.51
N GLU A 536 16.96 42.10 -11.62
CA GLU A 536 15.87 42.31 -12.59
C GLU A 536 14.49 42.09 -11.96
N GLY A 537 14.37 41.09 -11.09
CA GLY A 537 13.16 40.81 -10.34
C GLY A 537 12.90 41.76 -9.16
N GLY A 538 13.80 42.72 -8.89
CA GLY A 538 13.68 43.65 -7.77
C GLY A 538 13.68 42.95 -6.40
N ILE A 539 14.35 41.81 -6.27
CA ILE A 539 14.40 41.04 -5.02
C ILE A 539 15.17 41.82 -3.96
N SER A 540 14.54 42.06 -2.81
CA SER A 540 15.15 42.89 -1.77
C SER A 540 16.40 42.23 -1.16
N PRO A 541 17.39 43.03 -0.71
CA PRO A 541 18.56 42.49 -0.03
C PRO A 541 18.20 41.65 1.19
N GLU A 542 17.10 41.95 1.90
CA GLU A 542 16.62 41.13 3.03
C GLU A 542 16.25 39.69 2.61
N ASN A 543 15.68 39.50 1.42
CA ASN A 543 15.36 38.17 0.91
C ASN A 543 16.62 37.42 0.47
N VAL A 544 17.52 38.09 -0.25
CA VAL A 544 18.80 37.49 -0.66
C VAL A 544 19.65 37.09 0.56
N PHE A 545 19.57 37.85 1.65
CA PHE A 545 20.20 37.49 2.93
C PHE A 545 19.72 36.13 3.45
N ARG A 546 18.41 35.86 3.35
CA ARG A 546 17.81 34.57 3.75
C ARG A 546 18.13 33.44 2.76
N PHE A 547 18.20 33.73 1.46
CA PHE A 547 18.60 32.72 0.46
C PHE A 547 20.01 32.21 0.73
N TYR A 548 20.94 33.09 1.13
CA TYR A 548 22.28 32.70 1.60
C TYR A 548 22.31 32.16 3.05
N GLN A 549 21.16 31.97 3.68
CA GLN A 549 21.00 31.47 5.05
C GLN A 549 21.73 32.30 6.12
N LEU A 550 22.02 33.57 5.81
CA LEU A 550 22.74 34.45 6.71
C LEU A 550 21.89 34.88 7.91
N ASP A 551 20.57 34.69 7.88
CA ASP A 551 19.65 34.87 9.02
C ASP A 551 19.76 33.76 10.07
N LYS A 552 20.28 32.60 9.66
CA LYS A 552 20.50 31.43 10.52
C LYS A 552 21.95 31.28 10.97
N ALA A 553 22.86 32.08 10.44
CA ALA A 553 24.29 31.99 10.74
C ALA A 553 24.64 32.27 12.22
N GLY A 554 23.81 33.04 12.93
CA GLY A 554 24.02 33.33 14.36
C GLY A 554 25.40 33.94 14.61
N ASP A 555 26.14 33.38 15.56
CA ASP A 555 27.48 33.86 15.94
C ASP A 555 28.52 33.68 14.82
N SER A 556 28.24 32.84 13.82
CA SER A 556 29.10 32.62 12.65
C SER A 556 28.85 33.61 11.51
N LEU A 557 27.94 34.58 11.67
CA LEU A 557 27.59 35.55 10.63
C LEU A 557 28.83 36.24 10.02
N LEU A 558 29.75 36.72 10.86
CA LEU A 558 30.94 37.45 10.41
C LEU A 558 32.01 36.54 9.80
N ALA A 559 31.94 35.23 10.07
CA ALA A 559 32.81 34.23 9.47
C ALA A 559 32.26 33.69 8.14
N SER A 560 31.00 33.98 7.82
CA SER A 560 30.36 33.49 6.60
C SER A 560 30.91 34.19 5.35
N PRO A 561 31.48 33.45 4.38
CA PRO A 561 31.97 34.04 3.14
C PRO A 561 30.83 34.65 2.30
N GLN A 562 29.59 34.17 2.46
CA GLN A 562 28.41 34.68 1.76
C GLN A 562 28.03 36.10 2.20
N LEU A 563 28.49 36.55 3.38
CA LEU A 563 28.21 37.90 3.85
C LEU A 563 28.74 38.96 2.88
N ASN A 564 29.95 38.77 2.34
CA ASN A 564 30.54 39.72 1.40
C ASN A 564 29.80 39.72 0.04
N THR A 565 29.37 38.55 -0.44
CA THR A 565 28.53 38.42 -1.63
C THR A 565 27.22 39.19 -1.45
N TRP A 566 26.57 39.01 -0.31
CA TRP A 566 25.34 39.73 0.01
C TRP A 566 25.53 41.25 0.10
N VAL A 567 26.61 41.73 0.73
CA VAL A 567 26.93 43.18 0.78
C VAL A 567 27.11 43.74 -0.63
N THR A 568 27.78 43.00 -1.51
CA THR A 568 27.96 43.38 -2.92
C THR A 568 26.62 43.48 -3.64
N TYR A 569 25.74 42.49 -3.46
CA TYR A 569 24.38 42.50 -4.00
C TYR A 569 23.58 43.71 -3.50
N MET A 570 23.57 43.95 -2.18
CA MET A 570 22.84 45.05 -1.54
C MET A 570 23.29 46.41 -2.11
N ASN A 571 24.59 46.62 -2.28
CA ASN A 571 25.12 47.85 -2.85
C ASN A 571 24.66 48.05 -4.30
N LYS A 572 24.71 46.99 -5.12
CA LYS A 572 24.25 47.02 -6.52
C LYS A 572 22.75 47.28 -6.62
N PHE A 573 21.95 46.59 -5.81
CA PHE A 573 20.51 46.81 -5.71
C PHE A 573 20.18 48.27 -5.35
N ASN A 574 20.85 48.84 -4.34
CA ASN A 574 20.65 50.22 -3.91
C ASN A 574 21.09 51.26 -4.94
N SER A 575 22.05 50.95 -5.82
CA SER A 575 22.46 51.84 -6.92
C SER A 575 21.52 51.76 -8.11
N GLU A 576 21.02 50.57 -8.44
CA GLU A 576 20.19 50.33 -9.63
C GLU A 576 18.70 50.62 -9.37
N ASN A 577 18.27 50.63 -8.11
CA ASN A 577 16.89 50.94 -7.71
C ASN A 577 16.81 52.19 -6.81
N PRO A 578 17.23 53.38 -7.30
CA PRO A 578 17.33 54.59 -6.46
C PRO A 578 15.97 55.12 -5.97
N SER A 579 14.87 54.70 -6.59
CA SER A 579 13.49 55.05 -6.19
C SER A 579 12.98 54.22 -5.01
N VAL A 580 13.60 53.08 -4.71
CA VAL A 580 13.27 52.24 -3.55
C VAL A 580 14.04 52.75 -2.32
N LYS A 581 13.43 52.68 -1.14
CA LYS A 581 14.10 53.04 0.12
C LYS A 581 15.37 52.21 0.27
N LYS A 582 16.53 52.88 0.19
CA LYS A 582 17.83 52.22 0.35
C LYS A 582 17.90 51.48 1.68
N THR A 583 18.28 50.21 1.62
CA THR A 583 18.61 49.45 2.83
C THR A 583 20.10 49.60 3.13
N THR A 584 20.51 49.26 4.34
CA THR A 584 21.92 49.29 4.76
C THR A 584 22.26 48.00 5.47
N VAL A 585 23.55 47.67 5.61
CA VAL A 585 23.99 46.47 6.35
C VAL A 585 23.28 46.36 7.69
N PHE A 586 23.28 47.43 8.49
CA PHE A 586 22.62 47.45 9.79
C PHE A 586 21.10 47.56 9.71
N GLY A 587 20.54 48.14 8.65
CA GLY A 587 19.09 48.11 8.41
C GLY A 587 18.59 46.68 8.29
N THR A 588 19.20 45.89 7.42
CA THR A 588 18.86 44.48 7.24
C THR A 588 19.18 43.66 8.48
N PHE A 589 20.37 43.81 9.08
CA PHE A 589 20.74 43.04 10.27
C PHE A 589 19.79 43.30 11.43
N THR A 590 19.42 44.57 11.67
CA THR A 590 18.49 44.94 12.75
C THR A 590 17.10 44.39 12.49
N GLN A 591 16.63 44.42 11.25
CA GLN A 591 15.32 43.86 10.90
C GLN A 591 15.26 42.34 11.08
N ILE A 592 16.36 41.62 10.81
CA ILE A 592 16.40 40.15 10.84
C ILE A 592 16.74 39.63 12.24
N TYR A 593 17.79 40.16 12.87
CA TYR A 593 18.27 39.69 14.17
C TYR A 593 17.68 40.47 15.35
N GLY A 594 17.30 41.74 15.15
CA GLY A 594 17.07 42.68 16.23
C GLY A 594 18.38 43.23 16.81
N ASP A 595 18.34 44.43 17.37
CA ASP A 595 19.52 45.12 17.88
C ASP A 595 20.23 44.38 19.03
N GLU A 596 19.46 43.86 20.00
CA GLU A 596 20.02 43.14 21.17
C GLU A 596 20.78 41.88 20.72
N ARG A 597 20.18 41.08 19.82
CA ARG A 597 20.81 39.85 19.34
C ARG A 597 22.01 40.16 18.45
N LEU A 598 21.91 41.17 17.58
CA LEU A 598 23.02 41.58 16.73
C LEU A 598 24.21 42.07 17.56
N ALA A 599 23.97 42.86 18.60
CA ALA A 599 25.03 43.30 19.51
C ALA A 599 25.75 42.10 20.16
N LYS A 600 25.01 41.07 20.59
CA LYS A 600 25.61 39.82 21.13
C LYS A 600 26.48 39.10 20.11
N ILE A 601 26.00 38.94 18.88
CA ILE A 601 26.76 38.32 17.78
C ILE A 601 28.08 39.06 17.57
N LEU A 602 28.04 40.40 17.56
CA LEU A 602 29.24 41.22 17.36
C LEU A 602 30.20 41.17 18.55
N ILE A 603 29.71 41.12 19.79
CA ILE A 603 30.55 40.96 20.99
C ILE A 603 31.22 39.58 21.00
N ALA A 604 30.48 38.51 20.67
CA ALA A 604 31.02 37.16 20.59
C ALA A 604 32.10 37.06 19.49
N ALA A 605 31.83 37.62 18.31
CA ALA A 605 32.79 37.67 17.21
C ALA A 605 34.04 38.50 17.52
N GLU A 606 33.94 39.49 18.41
CA GLU A 606 35.11 40.27 18.88
C GLU A 606 36.03 39.44 19.78
N GLY A 607 35.48 38.47 20.51
CA GLY A 607 36.24 37.52 21.32
C GLY A 607 37.03 36.49 20.51
N VAL A 608 36.76 36.35 19.20
CA VAL A 608 37.43 35.39 18.32
C VAL A 608 38.48 36.11 17.47
N GLU A 609 39.75 35.71 17.59
CA GLU A 609 40.89 36.42 16.98
C GLU A 609 40.74 36.64 15.47
N LYS A 610 40.21 35.65 14.73
CA LYS A 610 40.01 35.75 13.27
C LYS A 610 38.95 36.79 12.87
N THR A 611 37.93 37.01 13.69
CA THR A 611 36.82 37.93 13.40
C THR A 611 36.91 39.25 14.16
N LYS A 612 37.85 39.36 15.10
CA LYS A 612 37.99 40.50 16.03
C LYS A 612 37.99 41.86 15.34
N LYS A 613 38.86 42.06 14.35
CA LYS A 613 38.95 43.33 13.63
C LYS A 613 37.62 43.70 12.95
N LEU A 614 37.02 42.74 12.23
CA LEU A 614 35.76 42.95 11.53
C LEU A 614 34.62 43.22 12.50
N ALA A 615 34.59 42.50 13.62
CA ALA A 615 33.61 42.70 14.68
C ALA A 615 33.70 44.09 15.31
N THR A 616 34.91 44.56 15.63
CA THR A 616 35.13 45.94 16.14
C THR A 616 34.70 46.99 15.12
N ASP A 617 35.02 46.80 13.83
CA ASP A 617 34.58 47.70 12.75
C ASP A 617 33.04 47.74 12.63
N PHE A 618 32.39 46.57 12.75
CA PHE A 618 30.94 46.47 12.73
C PHE A 618 30.30 47.08 13.99
N GLN A 619 30.87 46.92 15.18
CA GLN A 619 30.37 47.59 16.39
C GLN A 619 30.44 49.12 16.25
N MET A 620 31.53 49.67 15.71
CA MET A 620 31.64 51.10 15.44
C MET A 620 30.56 51.59 14.45
N ALA A 621 30.27 50.79 13.43
CA ALA A 621 29.22 51.10 12.47
C ALA A 621 27.81 50.95 13.07
N GLN A 622 27.59 50.00 13.97
CA GLN A 622 26.34 49.80 14.71
C GLN A 622 26.03 51.01 15.59
N ILE A 623 27.03 51.53 16.33
CA ILE A 623 26.91 52.75 17.15
C ILE A 623 26.49 53.94 16.27
N LYS A 624 27.13 54.12 15.11
CA LYS A 624 26.76 55.19 14.15
C LYS A 624 25.33 55.00 13.64
N TYR A 625 24.91 53.77 13.38
CA TYR A 625 23.54 53.46 12.96
C TYR A 625 22.53 53.80 14.05
N TRP A 626 22.78 53.40 15.31
CA TRP A 626 21.92 53.74 16.44
C TRP A 626 21.81 55.24 16.68
N LEU A 627 22.91 56.00 16.56
CA LEU A 627 22.87 57.46 16.66
C LEU A 627 21.99 58.09 15.58
N ARG A 628 22.14 57.67 14.31
CA ARG A 628 21.33 58.19 13.20
C ARG A 628 19.84 57.90 13.33
N ASN A 629 19.48 56.80 13.99
CA ASN A 629 18.10 56.42 14.25
C ASN A 629 17.59 56.89 15.63
N ASN A 630 18.34 57.76 16.32
CA ASN A 630 17.98 58.31 17.64
C ASN A 630 17.66 57.24 18.69
N GLN A 631 18.42 56.14 18.70
CA GLN A 631 18.22 55.09 19.69
C GLN A 631 18.56 55.61 21.09
N SER A 632 17.63 55.50 22.04
CA SER A 632 17.87 56.01 23.39
C SER A 632 19.06 55.29 24.05
N PRO A 633 19.91 55.99 24.83
CA PRO A 633 20.99 55.33 25.58
C PRO A 633 20.49 54.19 26.47
N GLU A 634 19.28 54.29 27.03
CA GLU A 634 18.67 53.25 27.84
C GLU A 634 18.45 51.93 27.07
N ASN A 635 18.06 52.00 25.80
CA ASN A 635 17.94 50.80 24.96
C ASN A 635 19.31 50.24 24.59
N VAL A 636 20.27 51.09 24.22
CA VAL A 636 21.64 50.66 23.92
C VAL A 636 22.30 49.99 25.13
N PHE A 637 21.96 50.43 26.35
CA PHE A 637 22.37 49.78 27.60
C PHE A 637 21.90 48.32 27.66
N ARG A 638 20.64 48.06 27.30
CA ARG A 638 20.07 46.72 27.23
C ARG A 638 20.61 45.90 26.06
N PHE A 639 20.86 46.53 24.91
CA PHE A 639 21.45 45.85 23.75
C PHE A 639 22.84 45.29 24.07
N TYR A 640 23.63 46.01 24.86
CA TYR A 640 24.90 45.54 25.40
C TYR A 640 24.77 44.64 26.65
N GLN A 641 23.55 44.22 27.00
CA GLN A 641 23.23 43.36 28.16
C GLN A 641 23.70 43.92 29.50
N LEU A 642 23.92 45.24 29.59
CA LEU A 642 24.41 45.88 30.82
C LEU A 642 23.33 45.93 31.90
N ASP A 643 22.06 45.73 31.57
CA ASP A 643 20.96 45.53 32.50
C ASP A 643 20.99 44.16 33.20
N LYS A 644 21.71 43.20 32.62
CA LYS A 644 21.86 41.83 33.12
C LYS A 644 23.25 41.57 33.72
N ALA A 645 24.14 42.55 33.71
CA ALA A 645 25.52 42.41 34.18
C ALA A 645 25.62 42.21 35.71
N GLY A 646 24.61 42.66 36.48
CA GLY A 646 24.57 42.50 37.93
C GLY A 646 25.80 43.13 38.60
N ASP A 647 26.44 42.38 39.50
CA ASP A 647 27.60 42.88 40.28
C ASP A 647 28.82 43.15 39.39
N ASN A 648 28.87 42.57 38.18
CA ASN A 648 29.94 42.77 37.20
C ASN A 648 29.73 44.00 36.31
N LEU A 649 28.68 44.81 36.53
CA LEU A 649 28.36 45.96 35.71
C LEU A 649 29.56 46.90 35.50
N LEU A 650 30.26 47.25 36.58
CA LEU A 650 31.39 48.17 36.53
C LEU A 650 32.66 47.56 35.94
N ASP A 651 32.72 46.24 35.82
CA ASP A 651 33.84 45.52 35.19
C ASP A 651 33.55 45.15 33.73
N SER A 652 32.32 45.35 33.25
CA SER A 652 31.91 45.03 31.89
C SER A 652 32.68 45.89 30.86
N PRO A 653 33.35 45.27 29.88
CA PRO A 653 34.06 46.02 28.83
C PRO A 653 33.10 46.85 27.97
N GLN A 654 31.84 46.41 27.81
CA GLN A 654 30.83 47.13 27.04
C GLN A 654 30.35 48.41 27.72
N LEU A 655 30.59 48.58 29.02
CA LEU A 655 30.17 49.78 29.75
C LEU A 655 30.84 51.04 29.17
N ASN A 656 32.14 51.00 28.90
CA ASN A 656 32.86 52.14 28.33
C ASN A 656 32.33 52.54 26.94
N THR A 657 31.97 51.56 26.12
CA THR A 657 31.35 51.76 24.81
C THR A 657 29.99 52.44 24.96
N TRP A 658 29.17 51.95 25.89
CA TRP A 658 27.87 52.57 26.19
C TRP A 658 28.00 54.01 26.71
N VAL A 659 28.96 54.29 27.59
CA VAL A 659 29.20 55.65 28.10
C VAL A 659 29.58 56.60 26.96
N THR A 660 30.44 56.14 26.05
CA THR A 660 30.83 56.89 24.86
C THR A 660 29.62 57.18 23.97
N TYR A 661 28.77 56.17 23.74
CA TYR A 661 27.51 56.32 23.01
C TYR A 661 26.58 57.35 23.67
N MET A 662 26.32 57.22 24.97
CA MET A 662 25.44 58.11 25.74
C MET A 662 25.91 59.56 25.66
N ASN A 663 27.22 59.80 25.86
CA ASN A 663 27.78 61.15 25.78
C ASN A 663 27.60 61.75 24.38
N LYS A 664 27.83 60.96 23.33
CA LYS A 664 27.65 61.40 21.95
C LYS A 664 26.18 61.67 21.63
N PHE A 665 25.27 60.77 22.01
CA PHE A 665 23.83 60.94 21.86
C PHE A 665 23.35 62.24 22.52
N ASN A 666 23.78 62.51 23.77
CA ASN A 666 23.45 63.74 24.49
C ASN A 666 24.00 65.01 23.80
N SER A 667 25.17 64.92 23.17
CA SER A 667 25.75 66.04 22.45
C SER A 667 25.05 66.32 21.12
N GLU A 668 24.59 65.28 20.43
CA GLU A 668 23.90 65.38 19.13
C GLU A 668 22.40 65.67 19.28
N ASN A 669 21.82 65.42 20.46
CA ASN A 669 20.41 65.66 20.78
C ASN A 669 20.22 66.62 21.98
N PRO A 670 20.68 67.89 21.89
CA PRO A 670 20.67 68.82 23.02
C PRO A 670 19.27 69.23 23.48
N SER A 671 18.24 69.04 22.64
CA SER A 671 16.83 69.32 22.93
C SER A 671 16.14 68.24 23.76
N VAL A 672 16.74 67.05 23.86
CA VAL A 672 16.24 65.94 24.70
C VAL A 672 16.86 66.05 26.09
N LYS A 673 16.09 65.69 27.13
CA LYS A 673 16.61 65.63 28.50
C LYS A 673 17.86 64.75 28.54
N LYS A 674 19.00 65.32 28.96
CA LYS A 674 20.28 64.59 29.04
C LYS A 674 20.13 63.32 29.87
N THR A 675 20.45 62.19 29.25
CA THR A 675 20.63 60.92 29.96
C THR A 675 21.95 60.96 30.73
N THR A 676 21.97 60.42 31.94
CA THR A 676 23.20 60.32 32.74
C THR A 676 23.40 58.88 33.17
N MET A 677 24.65 58.47 33.36
CA MET A 677 24.96 57.10 33.78
C MET A 677 24.25 56.72 35.10
N LEU A 678 24.28 57.60 36.10
CA LEU A 678 23.55 57.39 37.35
C LEU A 678 22.04 57.30 37.12
N GLY A 679 21.47 58.13 36.25
CA GLY A 679 20.06 58.11 35.90
C GLY A 679 19.64 56.78 35.25
N THR A 680 20.37 56.33 34.24
CA THR A 680 20.11 55.04 33.57
C THR A 680 20.25 53.88 34.54
N PHE A 681 21.32 53.83 35.34
CA PHE A 681 21.54 52.74 36.28
C PHE A 681 20.42 52.70 37.33
N THR A 682 20.03 53.86 37.87
CA THR A 682 18.94 53.95 38.85
C THR A 682 17.61 53.53 38.26
N GLN A 683 17.35 53.86 36.99
CA GLN A 683 16.12 53.47 36.29
C GLN A 683 16.08 51.97 36.00
N VAL A 684 17.20 51.36 35.60
CA VAL A 684 17.27 49.95 35.20
C VAL A 684 17.33 49.02 36.42
N TYR A 685 18.20 49.32 37.38
CA TYR A 685 18.43 48.48 38.55
C TYR A 685 17.56 48.88 39.76
N GLY A 686 17.08 50.12 39.81
CA GLY A 686 16.47 50.67 41.03
C GLY A 686 17.52 51.10 42.05
N ASN A 687 17.08 51.85 43.07
CA ASN A 687 18.00 52.40 44.08
C ASN A 687 18.67 51.33 44.94
N GLU A 688 17.91 50.30 45.34
CA GLU A 688 18.40 49.22 46.22
C GLU A 688 19.44 48.36 45.50
N ARG A 689 19.06 47.74 44.38
CA ARG A 689 19.98 46.86 43.64
C ARG A 689 21.22 47.59 43.13
N LEU A 690 21.09 48.85 42.70
CA LEU A 690 22.26 49.64 42.31
C LEU A 690 23.20 49.88 43.50
N ALA A 691 22.68 50.16 44.69
CA ALA A 691 23.51 50.32 45.88
C ALA A 691 24.27 49.02 46.22
N GLU A 692 23.60 47.86 46.14
CA GLU A 692 24.24 46.56 46.33
C GLU A 692 25.38 46.32 45.32
N ILE A 693 25.16 46.59 44.03
CA ILE A 693 26.17 46.47 42.97
C ILE A 693 27.39 47.36 43.27
N LEU A 694 27.16 48.61 43.69
CA LEU A 694 28.23 49.54 44.01
C LEU A 694 29.01 49.10 45.27
N ILE A 695 28.32 48.58 46.28
CA ILE A 695 28.97 48.04 47.49
C ILE A 695 29.83 46.83 47.14
N ALA A 696 29.30 45.88 46.36
CA ALA A 696 30.04 44.71 45.90
C ALA A 696 31.29 45.12 45.09
N ALA A 697 31.14 46.06 44.16
CA ALA A 697 32.25 46.58 43.36
C ALA A 697 33.30 47.34 44.18
N LYS A 698 32.96 47.91 45.35
CA LYS A 698 33.96 48.48 46.27
C LYS A 698 34.88 47.43 46.91
N GLY A 699 34.43 46.18 46.96
CA GLY A 699 35.23 45.04 47.41
C GLY A 699 36.24 44.54 46.37
N VAL A 700 36.12 44.95 45.10
CA VAL A 700 37.00 44.53 44.01
C VAL A 700 37.99 45.64 43.67
N GLU A 701 39.29 45.39 43.84
CA GLU A 701 40.33 46.43 43.73
C GLU A 701 40.28 47.19 42.38
N LYS A 702 40.01 46.48 41.28
CA LYS A 702 39.91 47.06 39.92
C LYS A 702 38.76 48.07 39.78
N THR A 703 37.62 47.87 40.44
CA THR A 703 36.42 48.72 40.30
C THR A 703 36.19 49.64 41.50
N LYS A 704 36.96 49.47 42.59
CA LYS A 704 36.80 50.17 43.87
C LYS A 704 36.73 51.69 43.78
N LYS A 705 37.62 52.31 43.00
CA LYS A 705 37.63 53.77 42.81
C LYS A 705 36.35 54.25 42.14
N LEU A 706 36.03 53.66 40.98
CA LEU A 706 34.84 54.01 40.20
C LEU A 706 33.56 53.79 41.01
N ALA A 707 33.49 52.67 41.75
CA ALA A 707 32.36 52.35 42.61
C ALA A 707 32.21 53.35 43.76
N THR A 708 33.30 53.81 44.36
CA THR A 708 33.29 54.85 45.41
C THR A 708 32.80 56.20 44.89
N ASP A 709 33.26 56.60 43.70
CA ASP A 709 32.82 57.83 43.04
C ASP A 709 31.33 57.76 42.68
N PHE A 710 30.87 56.61 42.15
CA PHE A 710 29.47 56.37 41.85
C PHE A 710 28.57 56.34 43.10
N GLN A 711 29.04 55.73 44.19
CA GLN A 711 28.32 55.71 45.47
C GLN A 711 28.13 57.12 46.01
N THR A 712 29.16 57.97 45.88
CA THR A 712 29.09 59.39 46.24
C THR A 712 28.08 60.13 45.37
N ALA A 713 28.06 59.87 44.06
CA ALA A 713 27.08 60.46 43.15
C ALA A 713 25.64 60.01 43.48
N GLN A 714 25.45 58.73 43.84
CA GLN A 714 24.16 58.17 44.27
C GLN A 714 23.65 58.84 45.54
N ILE A 715 24.50 58.99 46.56
CA ILE A 715 24.18 59.74 47.80
C ILE A 715 23.77 61.17 47.48
N ASN A 716 24.54 61.87 46.66
CA ASN A 716 24.22 63.25 46.27
C ASN A 716 22.88 63.35 45.52
N TYR A 717 22.55 62.36 44.69
CA TYR A 717 21.26 62.27 44.02
C TYR A 717 20.10 62.06 44.99
N TRP A 718 20.23 61.14 45.95
CA TRP A 718 19.23 60.95 47.01
C TRP A 718 19.03 62.20 47.86
N LEU A 719 20.11 62.92 48.17
CA LEU A 719 20.05 64.20 48.88
C LEU A 719 19.33 65.26 48.06
N ARG A 720 19.65 65.42 46.76
CA ARG A 720 18.98 66.39 45.87
C ARG A 720 17.49 66.08 45.71
N SER A 721 17.14 64.80 45.68
CA SER A 721 15.76 64.32 45.57
C SER A 721 15.00 64.30 46.91
N ASN A 722 15.60 64.83 48.00
CA ASN A 722 15.03 64.87 49.35
C ASN A 722 14.50 63.51 49.85
N GLN A 723 15.21 62.43 49.54
CA GLN A 723 14.85 61.10 50.02
C GLN A 723 14.88 61.06 51.55
N LYS A 724 13.95 60.33 52.19
CA LYS A 724 13.94 60.18 53.65
C LYS A 724 15.04 59.22 54.08
N PRO A 725 15.68 59.41 55.25
CA PRO A 725 16.67 58.47 55.77
C PRO A 725 16.19 57.02 55.82
N GLY A 726 14.91 56.79 56.17
CA GLY A 726 14.35 55.43 56.18
C GLY A 726 14.34 54.74 54.81
N ASN A 727 14.13 55.48 53.71
CA ASN A 727 14.20 54.91 52.35
C ASN A 727 15.64 54.53 51.99
N VAL A 728 16.60 55.39 52.33
CA VAL A 728 18.04 55.13 52.07
C VAL A 728 18.54 53.97 52.92
N GLN A 729 18.07 53.87 54.17
CA GLN A 729 18.36 52.74 55.06
C GLN A 729 17.86 51.42 54.45
N LEU A 730 16.64 51.41 53.89
CA LEU A 730 16.07 50.26 53.19
C LEU A 730 16.89 49.90 51.94
N TRP A 731 17.20 50.87 51.08
CA TRP A 731 17.94 50.63 49.84
C TRP A 731 19.39 50.16 50.06
N LEU A 732 20.00 50.52 51.19
CA LEU A 732 21.32 50.01 51.58
C LEU A 732 21.25 48.63 52.27
N GLY A 733 20.09 47.97 52.27
CA GLY A 733 19.93 46.65 52.88
C GLY A 733 20.07 46.64 54.41
N MET A 734 20.04 47.80 55.06
CA MET A 734 20.33 47.91 56.51
C MET A 734 19.16 47.50 57.42
N THR A 735 18.09 46.96 56.84
CA THR A 735 16.98 46.32 57.57
C THR A 735 17.21 44.82 57.77
N LYS A 736 18.27 44.26 57.18
CA LYS A 736 18.71 42.86 57.37
C LYS A 736 19.27 42.68 58.79
N SER A 737 19.20 41.46 59.34
CA SER A 737 19.56 41.17 60.75
C SER A 737 21.04 41.41 61.11
N ASN A 738 21.92 41.54 60.12
CA ASN A 738 23.34 41.85 60.32
C ASN A 738 23.92 42.62 59.11
N PRO A 739 23.77 43.95 59.03
CA PRO A 739 24.31 44.75 57.93
C PRO A 739 25.85 44.79 57.98
N SER A 740 26.47 44.80 56.80
CA SER A 740 27.92 44.91 56.65
C SER A 740 28.44 46.28 57.12
N GLU A 741 29.72 46.31 57.51
CA GLU A 741 30.40 47.55 57.88
C GLU A 741 30.38 48.57 56.72
N VAL A 742 30.49 48.09 55.48
CA VAL A 742 30.47 48.94 54.28
C VAL A 742 29.10 49.59 54.08
N GLU A 743 28.00 48.84 54.24
CA GLU A 743 26.62 49.39 54.19
C GLU A 743 26.42 50.45 55.28
N SER A 744 26.88 50.16 56.50
CA SER A 744 26.78 51.06 57.66
C SER A 744 27.52 52.38 57.43
N LEU A 745 28.74 52.32 56.89
CA LEU A 745 29.54 53.51 56.59
C LEU A 745 28.91 54.39 55.51
N VAL A 746 28.32 53.78 54.47
CA VAL A 746 27.63 54.51 53.39
C VAL A 746 26.39 55.24 53.93
N PHE A 747 25.62 54.62 54.83
CA PHE A 747 24.47 55.28 55.46
C PHE A 747 24.87 56.43 56.40
N GLN A 748 25.93 56.25 57.19
CA GLN A 748 26.44 57.30 58.07
C GLN A 748 26.90 58.53 57.26
N ASP A 749 27.55 58.32 56.11
CA ASP A 749 27.92 59.41 55.20
C ASP A 749 26.67 60.15 54.67
N TYR A 750 25.61 59.42 54.29
CA TYR A 750 24.34 60.01 53.88
C TYR A 750 23.71 60.87 54.99
N LEU A 751 23.62 60.36 56.23
CA LEU A 751 23.06 61.09 57.37
C LEU A 751 23.83 62.37 57.66
N LYS A 752 25.17 62.28 57.71
CA LYS A 752 26.05 63.43 57.97
C LYS A 752 25.86 64.53 56.93
N ARG A 753 25.77 64.17 55.65
CA ARG A 753 25.53 65.12 54.55
C ARG A 753 24.10 65.68 54.56
N SER A 754 23.10 64.88 54.93
CA SER A 754 21.70 65.31 55.05
C SER A 754 21.51 66.36 56.14
N ILE A 755 22.11 66.14 57.31
CA ILE A 755 22.12 67.10 58.43
C ILE A 755 22.79 68.41 57.99
N THR A 756 23.94 68.32 57.32
CA THR A 756 24.68 69.50 56.82
C THR A 756 23.84 70.29 55.81
N LYS A 757 23.15 69.62 54.88
CA LYS A 757 22.23 70.27 53.91
C LYS A 757 21.04 70.93 54.61
N GLY A 758 20.44 70.27 55.59
CA GLY A 758 19.32 70.80 56.37
C GLY A 758 19.69 72.05 57.17
N LEU A 759 20.89 72.08 57.76
CA LEU A 759 21.44 73.26 58.44
C LEU A 759 21.72 74.41 57.48
N ALA A 760 22.23 74.12 56.27
CA ALA A 760 22.47 75.12 55.24
C ALA A 760 21.18 75.75 54.68
N LEU A 761 20.13 74.94 54.46
CA LEU A 761 18.81 75.43 54.01
C LEU A 761 18.10 76.29 55.06
N LYS A 762 18.22 75.93 56.35
CA LYS A 762 17.70 76.77 57.45
C LYS A 762 18.41 78.12 57.54
N LYS A 763 19.71 78.18 57.26
CA LYS A 763 20.48 79.43 57.20
C LYS A 763 20.20 80.29 55.97
N SER A 764 19.64 79.74 54.89
CA SER A 764 19.28 80.51 53.68
C SER A 764 17.83 81.00 53.66
N GLN A 765 17.02 80.60 54.65
CA GLN A 765 15.60 81.00 54.81
C GLN A 765 15.38 81.98 55.97
N THR A 766 16.42 82.22 56.76
CA THR A 766 16.57 83.34 57.72
C THR A 766 17.41 84.43 57.09
#